data_AF-A0A2M9ZS24-F1
#
_entry.id   AF-A0A2M9ZS24-F1
#
_cell.length_a   1.000
_cell.length_b   1.000
_cell.length_c   1.000
_cell.angle_alpha   90.00
_cell.angle_beta   90.00
_cell.angle_gamma   90.00
#
_symmetry.space_group_name_H-M   'P 1'
#
loop_
_entity.id
_entity.type
_entity.pdbx_description
1 polymer ?
#
loop_
_entity_poly.entity_id
_entity_poly.type
_entity_poly.pdbx_seq_one_letter_code
_entity_poly.pdbx_strand_id
1 'polypeptide(L)'
;MSLCFVSALLFGLFYPFVAEPPIEVYLPIYALPFILILSHFLLRSGRTKIAAHALIGFGWILAFAWISKEGGIHSVLFSLCIVMIVLSLLVLDEKSTYVYASIAISIAAARMISWDNRFWINFSGRQGDWIMLAGQVLGFVFLILLMRIALFGFRRIKDEISQIQRYAKLGGWTLNTVTHQAILSKEYLALLGEPEAKEIQILSFEEFLQRYVIPEDIPKVIGMMSEALKNRHDPNFSSVFYYRTRLKNGEIRYILVNGKYRDDVVGFGTAQDITEIQIAQEELRRSQELFSKVFQLSPYAIAISTMDEGRYIDVNDGFASLFGYTREEVVGRTTFEINLWVDPEHRMYFVKKLLKDGLLKNEETEYRRKDGRIIQAEFSTRVAIINGQQWLISVVRDLADRKEAQKLRILNLEILSQKELIEKQKRELENTLENLTRTQSQLILSEKMAALGQLVAGIAHELSNPIGVIRSSNELLKIHFAKNEQKIDRAIQILSSLDKEQKEELIRIFEKAKTCPDLLSPKELRLRSKNLESKLMERGFENDIRNLAEGIAENGLDSFLEEFPKLFGSSDSRNVLEFVLEEIQAERHSKLIEMSVDRTSKVVYALRNYSHFDGSGQKSQVCLQENLETVLTIYHNQLKSGIAVTKEYNPVPNIQANSDDLLHVWSNLIYNAAQAMNFSGELLVGVYESGKERVEVQIKDSGPGIPEAIQHRIFEPFFTTKARGQGSGLGLDITRRIVENHKGEIRFETSEKGTTFFVTLPIC
;
A
#
# COMPACT_ATOMS: atom_id res chain seq x y z
N MET A 1 -34.70 -80.65 27.84
CA MET A 1 -34.24 -81.82 28.60
C MET A 1 -34.84 -81.86 30.00
N SER A 2 -34.68 -80.80 30.80
CA SER A 2 -35.18 -80.68 32.18
C SER A 2 -36.70 -80.87 32.32
N LEU A 3 -37.52 -80.26 31.45
CA LEU A 3 -38.99 -80.40 31.55
C LEU A 3 -39.51 -81.81 31.22
N CYS A 4 -38.96 -82.47 30.19
CA CYS A 4 -39.33 -83.84 29.82
C CYS A 4 -38.84 -84.86 30.85
N PHE A 5 -37.64 -84.65 31.40
CA PHE A 5 -37.10 -85.50 32.46
C PHE A 5 -37.92 -85.33 33.75
N VAL A 6 -38.24 -84.10 34.14
CA VAL A 6 -39.10 -83.81 35.31
C VAL A 6 -40.52 -84.33 35.10
N SER A 7 -41.08 -84.25 33.90
CA SER A 7 -42.40 -84.84 33.59
C SER A 7 -42.38 -86.37 33.64
N ALA A 8 -41.36 -87.03 33.07
CA ALA A 8 -41.21 -88.48 33.16
C ALA A 8 -40.94 -88.96 34.61
N LEU A 9 -40.20 -88.17 35.38
CA LEU A 9 -39.83 -88.46 36.76
C LEU A 9 -41.01 -88.23 37.71
N LEU A 10 -41.75 -87.13 37.57
CA LEU A 10 -42.99 -86.87 38.31
C LEU A 10 -44.06 -87.92 37.98
N PHE A 11 -44.19 -88.33 36.72
CA PHE A 11 -45.16 -89.36 36.35
C PHE A 11 -44.75 -90.74 36.87
N GLY A 12 -43.46 -91.12 36.78
CA GLY A 12 -42.95 -92.37 37.36
C GLY A 12 -43.02 -92.43 38.90
N LEU A 13 -42.94 -91.28 39.58
CA LEU A 13 -43.02 -91.18 41.05
C LEU A 13 -44.47 -91.18 41.57
N PHE A 14 -45.40 -90.51 40.90
CA PHE A 14 -46.78 -90.36 41.39
C PHE A 14 -47.72 -91.49 40.95
N TYR A 15 -47.42 -92.19 39.85
CA TYR A 15 -48.30 -93.21 39.28
C TYR A 15 -48.50 -94.49 40.13
N PRO A 16 -47.49 -95.01 40.87
CA PRO A 16 -47.68 -96.19 41.73
C PRO A 16 -48.67 -95.98 42.88
N PHE A 17 -48.96 -94.73 43.23
CA PHE A 17 -49.89 -94.39 44.31
C PHE A 17 -51.36 -94.39 43.89
N VAL A 18 -51.68 -94.47 42.59
CA VAL A 18 -53.04 -94.24 42.08
C VAL A 18 -53.65 -95.44 41.33
N ALA A 19 -52.89 -96.49 40.98
CA ALA A 19 -53.41 -97.55 40.11
C ALA A 19 -53.06 -99.00 40.53
N GLU A 20 -54.10 -99.83 40.69
CA GLU A 20 -54.14 -101.26 40.28
C GLU A 20 -55.22 -101.35 39.18
N PRO A 21 -55.07 -102.03 38.00
CA PRO A 21 -54.42 -103.32 37.70
C PRO A 21 -53.49 -103.28 36.43
N PRO A 22 -53.31 -104.35 35.61
CA PRO A 22 -52.00 -104.90 35.22
C PRO A 22 -51.13 -104.04 34.25
N ILE A 23 -49.81 -104.27 34.34
CA ILE A 23 -48.70 -103.60 33.61
C ILE A 23 -48.92 -103.42 32.09
N GLU A 24 -49.69 -104.29 31.45
CA GLU A 24 -49.95 -104.25 30.00
C GLU A 24 -50.79 -103.06 29.53
N VAL A 25 -51.52 -102.38 30.41
CA VAL A 25 -52.30 -101.17 30.05
C VAL A 25 -51.38 -99.95 29.82
N TYR A 26 -50.17 -100.00 30.38
CA TYR A 26 -49.25 -98.84 30.44
C TYR A 26 -48.10 -98.90 29.44
N LEU A 27 -47.98 -99.97 28.64
CA LEU A 27 -46.93 -100.12 27.63
C LEU A 27 -46.79 -98.91 26.67
N PRO A 28 -47.88 -98.26 26.20
CA PRO A 28 -47.77 -97.06 25.37
C PRO A 28 -47.19 -95.85 26.10
N ILE A 29 -47.46 -95.74 27.40
CA ILE A 29 -46.97 -94.65 28.26
C ILE A 29 -45.46 -94.83 28.54
N TYR A 30 -44.98 -96.07 28.66
CA TYR A 30 -43.55 -96.38 28.79
C TYR A 30 -42.75 -96.20 27.50
N ALA A 31 -43.39 -96.27 26.33
CA ALA A 31 -42.72 -96.10 25.04
C ALA A 31 -42.49 -94.62 24.66
N LEU A 32 -43.27 -93.69 25.23
CA LEU A 32 -43.17 -92.25 24.96
C LEU A 32 -41.79 -91.63 25.29
N PRO A 33 -41.19 -91.92 26.47
CA PRO A 33 -39.85 -91.45 26.80
C PRO A 33 -38.77 -91.99 25.86
N PHE A 34 -38.88 -93.26 25.46
CA PHE A 34 -37.94 -93.88 24.51
C PHE A 34 -37.99 -93.21 23.14
N ILE A 35 -39.19 -92.93 22.63
CA ILE A 35 -39.38 -92.22 21.35
C ILE A 35 -38.82 -90.79 21.43
N LEU A 36 -39.06 -90.08 22.53
CA LEU A 36 -38.50 -88.73 22.74
C LEU A 36 -36.96 -88.76 22.78
N ILE A 37 -36.36 -89.77 23.41
CA ILE A 37 -34.90 -89.96 23.44
C ILE A 37 -34.36 -90.29 22.04
N LEU A 38 -35.01 -91.21 21.32
CA LEU A 38 -34.62 -91.59 19.96
C LEU A 38 -34.70 -90.42 18.99
N SER A 39 -35.81 -89.68 19.00
CA SER A 39 -35.99 -88.48 18.18
C SER A 39 -34.98 -87.40 18.54
N HIS A 40 -34.62 -87.23 19.82
CA HIS A 40 -33.58 -86.30 20.22
C HIS A 40 -32.19 -86.69 19.67
N PHE A 41 -31.85 -87.98 19.72
CA PHE A 41 -30.58 -88.49 19.19
C PHE A 41 -30.49 -88.30 17.67
N LEU A 42 -31.59 -88.58 16.96
CA LEU A 42 -31.72 -88.34 15.52
C LEU A 42 -31.61 -86.85 15.17
N LEU A 43 -32.21 -85.96 15.98
CA LEU A 43 -32.10 -84.50 15.79
C LEU A 43 -30.63 -84.03 15.93
N ARG A 44 -29.91 -84.59 16.93
CA ARG A 44 -28.50 -84.26 17.18
C ARG A 44 -27.56 -84.77 16.07
N SER A 45 -27.96 -85.82 15.36
CA SER A 45 -27.25 -86.32 14.18
C SER A 45 -27.50 -85.50 12.89
N GLY A 46 -28.22 -84.37 12.98
CA GLY A 46 -28.54 -83.50 11.84
C GLY A 46 -29.68 -84.01 10.95
N ARG A 47 -30.24 -85.19 11.23
CA ARG A 47 -31.32 -85.82 10.46
C ARG A 47 -32.70 -85.38 10.96
N THR A 48 -32.95 -84.07 10.91
CA THR A 48 -34.15 -83.42 11.48
C THR A 48 -35.46 -83.98 10.92
N LYS A 49 -35.55 -84.23 9.61
CA LYS A 49 -36.74 -84.83 8.99
C LYS A 49 -37.03 -86.24 9.51
N ILE A 50 -36.02 -87.09 9.70
CA ILE A 50 -36.19 -88.47 10.16
C ILE A 50 -36.56 -88.51 11.64
N ALA A 51 -35.96 -87.63 12.45
CA ALA A 51 -36.32 -87.45 13.85
C ALA A 51 -37.80 -87.07 14.04
N ALA A 52 -38.30 -86.19 13.19
CA ALA A 52 -39.70 -85.75 13.19
C ALA A 52 -40.65 -86.88 12.73
N HIS A 53 -40.29 -87.64 11.68
CA HIS A 53 -41.06 -88.82 11.26
C HIS A 53 -41.13 -89.90 12.35
N ALA A 54 -40.02 -90.15 13.06
CA ALA A 54 -39.99 -91.08 14.18
C ALA A 54 -40.90 -90.61 15.33
N LEU A 55 -40.83 -89.32 15.69
CA LEU A 55 -41.63 -88.77 16.77
C LEU A 55 -43.14 -88.87 16.46
N ILE A 56 -43.53 -88.40 15.27
CA ILE A 56 -44.92 -88.32 14.85
C ILE A 56 -45.46 -89.72 14.55
N GLY A 57 -44.73 -90.53 13.78
CA GLY A 57 -45.16 -91.86 13.36
C GLY A 57 -45.25 -92.89 14.50
N PHE A 58 -44.33 -92.88 15.46
CA PHE A 58 -44.47 -93.77 16.63
C PHE A 58 -45.54 -93.25 17.60
N GLY A 59 -45.71 -91.93 17.72
CA GLY A 59 -46.83 -91.33 18.46
C GLY A 59 -48.19 -91.77 17.92
N TRP A 60 -48.33 -91.86 16.59
CA TRP A 60 -49.50 -92.42 15.90
C TRP A 60 -49.79 -93.86 16.32
N ILE A 61 -48.79 -94.74 16.26
CA ILE A 61 -48.95 -96.17 16.54
C ILE A 61 -49.32 -96.40 18.01
N LEU A 62 -48.67 -95.69 18.93
CA LEU A 62 -48.94 -95.81 20.36
C LEU A 62 -50.32 -95.29 20.76
N ALA A 63 -50.72 -94.13 20.27
CA ALA A 63 -52.03 -93.57 20.54
C ALA A 63 -53.13 -94.47 19.97
N PHE A 64 -52.93 -95.03 18.77
CA PHE A 64 -53.86 -95.96 18.16
C PHE A 64 -53.96 -97.30 18.93
N ALA A 65 -52.84 -97.86 19.35
CA ALA A 65 -52.80 -99.10 20.13
C ALA A 65 -53.52 -98.94 21.49
N TRP A 66 -53.32 -97.79 22.15
CA TRP A 66 -53.98 -97.46 23.41
C TRP A 66 -55.50 -97.30 23.25
N ILE A 67 -55.95 -96.50 22.27
CA ILE A 67 -57.39 -96.25 22.01
C ILE A 67 -58.11 -97.50 21.52
N SER A 68 -57.42 -98.39 20.78
CA SER A 68 -57.98 -99.67 20.34
C SER A 68 -58.17 -100.66 21.48
N LYS A 69 -57.32 -100.60 22.52
CA LYS A 69 -57.42 -101.45 23.73
C LYS A 69 -58.48 -100.97 24.73
N GLU A 70 -58.71 -99.66 24.84
CA GLU A 70 -59.68 -99.06 25.78
C GLU A 70 -61.13 -98.97 25.22
N GLY A 71 -61.36 -99.45 23.99
CA GLY A 71 -62.70 -99.41 23.38
C GLY A 71 -63.17 -98.00 23.00
N GLY A 72 -62.26 -97.07 22.66
CA GLY A 72 -62.59 -95.68 22.38
C GLY A 72 -63.55 -95.48 21.19
N ILE A 73 -64.51 -94.55 21.35
CA ILE A 73 -65.52 -94.19 20.35
C ILE A 73 -64.87 -93.51 19.12
N HIS A 74 -65.44 -93.74 17.93
CA HIS A 74 -64.98 -93.20 16.64
C HIS A 74 -64.69 -91.68 16.63
N SER A 75 -65.40 -90.89 17.45
CA SER A 75 -65.26 -89.43 17.52
C SER A 75 -63.90 -88.97 18.08
N VAL A 76 -63.39 -89.64 19.12
CA VAL A 76 -62.09 -89.29 19.74
C VAL A 76 -60.93 -89.69 18.82
N LEU A 77 -61.05 -90.85 18.17
CA LEU A 77 -60.06 -91.34 17.21
C LEU A 77 -59.93 -90.37 16.01
N PHE A 78 -61.06 -89.88 15.49
CA PHE A 78 -61.11 -88.96 14.36
C PHE A 78 -60.42 -87.62 14.67
N SER A 79 -60.71 -87.01 15.83
CA SER A 79 -60.09 -85.75 16.25
C SER A 79 -58.58 -85.88 16.43
N LEU A 80 -58.10 -87.00 17.00
CA LEU A 80 -56.68 -87.25 17.19
C LEU A 80 -55.94 -87.46 15.87
N CYS A 81 -56.55 -88.19 14.93
CA CYS A 81 -56.02 -88.37 13.58
C CYS A 81 -55.87 -87.05 12.84
N ILE A 82 -56.86 -86.16 12.91
CA ILE A 82 -56.78 -84.82 12.31
C ILE A 82 -55.63 -84.01 12.90
N VAL A 83 -55.52 -83.98 14.23
CA VAL A 83 -54.44 -83.26 14.93
C VAL A 83 -53.07 -83.74 14.46
N MET A 84 -52.91 -85.05 14.31
CA MET A 84 -51.64 -85.64 13.91
C MET A 84 -51.34 -85.48 12.41
N ILE A 85 -52.36 -85.46 11.53
CA ILE A 85 -52.21 -85.09 10.11
C ILE A 85 -51.77 -83.62 10.01
N VAL A 86 -52.40 -82.71 10.75
CA VAL A 86 -52.03 -81.28 10.76
C VAL A 86 -50.62 -81.05 11.30
N LEU A 87 -50.22 -81.78 12.35
CA LEU A 87 -48.85 -81.79 12.87
C LEU A 87 -47.84 -82.29 11.83
N SER A 88 -48.21 -83.30 11.05
CA SER A 88 -47.37 -83.81 9.95
C SER A 88 -47.21 -82.76 8.86
N LEU A 89 -48.28 -82.04 8.50
CA LEU A 89 -48.23 -80.95 7.53
C LEU A 89 -47.34 -79.78 7.98
N LEU A 90 -47.36 -79.46 9.28
CA LEU A 90 -46.61 -78.33 9.85
C LEU A 90 -45.11 -78.62 10.03
N VAL A 91 -44.75 -79.86 10.33
CA VAL A 91 -43.38 -80.23 10.72
C VAL A 91 -42.64 -81.00 9.61
N LEU A 92 -43.37 -81.69 8.74
CA LEU A 92 -42.83 -82.47 7.62
C LEU A 92 -43.20 -81.83 6.28
N ASP A 93 -43.03 -82.56 5.16
CA ASP A 93 -43.40 -82.09 3.83
C ASP A 93 -44.77 -82.62 3.38
N GLU A 94 -45.29 -82.02 2.30
CA GLU A 94 -46.62 -82.30 1.76
C GLU A 94 -46.81 -83.79 1.42
N LYS A 95 -45.77 -84.44 0.87
CA LYS A 95 -45.77 -85.89 0.57
C LYS A 95 -45.88 -86.76 1.82
N SER A 96 -45.17 -86.40 2.89
CA SER A 96 -45.24 -87.12 4.17
C SER A 96 -46.63 -87.04 4.78
N THR A 97 -47.31 -85.91 4.62
CA THR A 97 -48.69 -85.72 5.11
C THR A 97 -49.67 -86.64 4.40
N TYR A 98 -49.56 -86.81 3.07
CA TYR A 98 -50.38 -87.79 2.34
C TYR A 98 -50.14 -89.22 2.82
N VAL A 99 -48.89 -89.61 3.09
CA VAL A 99 -48.57 -90.95 3.61
C VAL A 99 -49.25 -91.20 4.96
N TYR A 100 -49.12 -90.28 5.92
CA TYR A 100 -49.75 -90.44 7.23
C TYR A 100 -51.29 -90.37 7.16
N ALA A 101 -51.84 -89.53 6.28
CA ALA A 101 -53.29 -89.50 6.03
C ALA A 101 -53.79 -90.82 5.43
N SER A 102 -53.08 -91.41 4.47
CA SER A 102 -53.41 -92.72 3.89
C SER A 102 -53.33 -93.83 4.93
N ILE A 103 -52.28 -93.86 5.76
CA ILE A 103 -52.15 -94.84 6.86
C ILE A 103 -53.33 -94.70 7.84
N ALA A 104 -53.70 -93.47 8.21
CA ALA A 104 -54.83 -93.20 9.10
C ALA A 104 -56.15 -93.73 8.53
N ILE A 105 -56.41 -93.46 7.24
CA ILE A 105 -57.63 -93.90 6.54
C ILE A 105 -57.66 -95.43 6.41
N SER A 106 -56.55 -96.06 6.02
CA SER A 106 -56.45 -97.52 5.88
C SER A 106 -56.67 -98.25 7.20
N ILE A 107 -56.13 -97.72 8.31
CA ILE A 107 -56.32 -98.29 9.64
C ILE A 107 -57.77 -98.11 10.12
N ALA A 108 -58.37 -96.93 9.89
CA ALA A 108 -59.78 -96.69 10.21
C ALA A 108 -60.71 -97.64 9.44
N ALA A 109 -60.44 -97.86 8.14
CA ALA A 109 -61.17 -98.80 7.30
C ALA A 109 -60.99 -100.26 7.76
N ALA A 110 -59.76 -100.67 8.08
CA ALA A 110 -59.46 -102.01 8.59
C ALA A 110 -60.19 -102.31 9.90
N ARG A 111 -60.30 -101.32 10.80
CA ARG A 111 -61.04 -101.46 12.06
C ARG A 111 -62.55 -101.59 11.84
N MET A 112 -63.10 -100.83 10.90
CA MET A 112 -64.51 -100.93 10.49
C MET A 112 -64.85 -102.31 9.95
N ILE A 113 -63.97 -102.89 9.13
CA ILE A 113 -64.12 -104.25 8.57
C ILE A 113 -63.95 -105.33 9.67
N SER A 114 -63.06 -105.11 10.64
CA SER A 114 -62.82 -106.06 11.73
C SER A 114 -63.94 -106.14 12.79
N TRP A 115 -64.88 -105.19 12.82
CA TRP A 115 -65.98 -105.21 13.79
C TRP A 115 -67.01 -106.31 13.50
N ASP A 116 -67.08 -106.79 12.26
CA ASP A 116 -67.96 -107.91 11.85
C ASP A 116 -67.37 -109.31 12.17
N ASN A 117 -66.05 -109.42 12.39
CA ASN A 117 -65.38 -110.69 12.68
C ASN A 117 -64.87 -110.72 14.13
N ARG A 118 -65.52 -111.53 14.99
CA ARG A 118 -65.27 -111.69 16.45
C ARG A 118 -63.87 -112.24 16.83
N PHE A 119 -62.77 -111.61 16.41
CA PHE A 119 -61.42 -112.13 16.65
C PHE A 119 -60.54 -111.29 17.59
N TRP A 120 -61.08 -110.23 18.21
CA TRP A 120 -60.37 -109.50 19.27
C TRP A 120 -61.30 -109.15 20.45
N ILE A 121 -60.70 -109.13 21.65
CA ILE A 121 -61.29 -109.05 22.99
C ILE A 121 -62.41 -107.99 23.08
N ASN A 122 -63.61 -108.41 23.51
CA ASN A 122 -64.74 -107.53 23.82
C ASN A 122 -64.41 -106.67 25.05
N PHE A 123 -64.14 -105.39 24.85
CA PHE A 123 -64.04 -104.41 25.93
C PHE A 123 -65.42 -103.78 26.19
N SER A 124 -66.19 -104.40 27.09
CA SER A 124 -67.45 -103.85 27.59
C SER A 124 -67.21 -103.09 28.91
N GLY A 125 -66.86 -101.80 28.81
CA GLY A 125 -66.89 -100.86 29.94
C GLY A 125 -67.91 -99.75 29.65
N ARG A 126 -68.92 -99.58 30.52
CA ARG A 126 -69.87 -98.45 30.47
C ARG A 126 -69.08 -97.13 30.54
N GLN A 127 -68.98 -96.42 29.43
CA GLN A 127 -68.44 -95.05 29.38
C GLN A 127 -69.55 -94.07 29.75
N GLY A 128 -69.31 -93.22 30.75
CA GLY A 128 -70.21 -92.12 31.09
C GLY A 128 -70.05 -90.96 30.10
N ASP A 129 -71.16 -90.31 29.74
CA ASP A 129 -71.20 -89.16 28.80
C ASP A 129 -70.17 -88.05 29.13
N TRP A 130 -69.79 -87.92 30.40
CA TRP A 130 -68.75 -87.01 30.88
C TRP A 130 -67.34 -87.29 30.35
N ILE A 131 -66.96 -88.55 30.13
CA ILE A 131 -65.63 -88.91 29.60
C ILE A 131 -65.56 -88.54 28.11
N MET A 132 -66.66 -88.73 27.37
CA MET A 132 -66.77 -88.34 25.97
C MET A 132 -66.71 -86.81 25.79
N LEU A 133 -67.44 -86.07 26.63
CA LEU A 133 -67.39 -84.60 26.65
C LEU A 133 -65.98 -84.10 27.03
N ALA A 134 -65.35 -84.69 28.05
CA ALA A 134 -64.00 -84.35 28.46
C ALA A 134 -62.98 -84.60 27.33
N GLY A 135 -63.09 -85.69 26.59
CA GLY A 135 -62.24 -85.98 25.43
C GLY A 135 -62.40 -84.98 24.29
N GLN A 136 -63.63 -84.55 23.96
CA GLN A 136 -63.88 -83.53 22.94
C GLN A 136 -63.35 -82.16 23.35
N VAL A 137 -63.55 -81.77 24.62
CA VAL A 137 -63.02 -80.51 25.17
C VAL A 137 -61.49 -80.53 25.16
N LEU A 138 -60.86 -81.63 25.61
CA LEU A 138 -59.40 -81.77 25.62
C LEU A 138 -58.81 -81.71 24.20
N GLY A 139 -59.47 -82.32 23.22
CA GLY A 139 -59.09 -82.26 21.80
C GLY A 139 -59.15 -80.84 21.22
N PHE A 140 -60.19 -80.08 21.55
CA PHE A 140 -60.29 -78.67 21.17
C PHE A 140 -59.22 -77.80 21.83
N VAL A 141 -58.97 -77.99 23.14
CA VAL A 141 -57.89 -77.28 23.84
C VAL A 141 -56.53 -77.58 23.21
N PHE A 142 -56.27 -78.83 22.82
CA PHE A 142 -55.02 -79.23 22.19
C PHE A 142 -54.85 -78.62 20.78
N LEU A 143 -55.92 -78.57 19.99
CA LEU A 143 -55.93 -77.91 18.67
C LEU A 143 -55.60 -76.41 18.80
N ILE A 144 -56.20 -75.73 19.78
CA ILE A 144 -55.91 -74.31 20.07
C ILE A 144 -54.45 -74.12 20.50
N LEU A 145 -53.92 -75.00 21.36
CA LEU A 145 -52.53 -74.95 21.81
C LEU A 145 -51.55 -75.13 20.63
N LEU A 146 -51.83 -76.08 19.73
CA LEU A 146 -51.04 -76.33 18.52
C LEU A 146 -51.07 -75.14 17.57
N MET A 147 -52.25 -74.58 17.31
CA MET A 147 -52.40 -73.38 16.47
C MET A 147 -51.60 -72.21 17.06
N ARG A 148 -51.59 -72.06 18.40
CA ARG A 148 -50.79 -71.05 19.09
C ARG A 148 -49.28 -71.26 18.95
N ILE A 149 -48.79 -72.50 19.03
CA ILE A 149 -47.37 -72.83 18.85
C ILE A 149 -46.94 -72.60 17.39
N ALA A 150 -47.76 -73.01 16.41
CA ALA A 150 -47.49 -72.76 15.00
C ALA A 150 -47.44 -71.27 14.67
N LEU A 151 -48.41 -70.49 15.18
CA LEU A 151 -48.42 -69.04 15.05
C LEU A 151 -47.20 -68.38 15.72
N PHE A 152 -46.76 -68.89 16.86
CA PHE A 152 -45.56 -68.40 17.53
C PHE A 152 -44.27 -68.70 16.72
N GLY A 153 -44.12 -69.92 16.21
CA GLY A 153 -42.99 -70.30 15.36
C GLY A 153 -42.92 -69.49 14.07
N PHE A 154 -44.07 -69.27 13.41
CA PHE A 154 -44.15 -68.44 12.22
C PHE A 154 -43.78 -66.97 12.51
N ARG A 155 -44.27 -66.39 13.62
CA ARG A 155 -43.89 -65.03 14.04
C ARG A 155 -42.39 -64.93 14.27
N ARG A 156 -41.80 -65.91 14.98
CA ARG A 156 -40.36 -65.92 15.27
C ARG A 156 -39.50 -65.95 14.00
N ILE A 157 -39.81 -66.86 13.06
CA ILE A 157 -39.08 -66.95 11.78
C ILE A 157 -39.23 -65.65 10.98
N LYS A 158 -40.45 -65.08 10.94
CA LYS A 158 -40.71 -63.79 10.28
C LYS A 158 -39.87 -62.67 10.89
N ASP A 159 -39.75 -62.62 12.22
CA ASP A 159 -38.94 -61.61 12.92
C ASP A 159 -37.44 -61.81 12.69
N GLU A 160 -36.94 -63.06 12.70
CA GLU A 160 -35.53 -63.36 12.41
C GLU A 160 -35.14 -62.96 10.97
N ILE A 161 -35.98 -63.27 9.96
CA ILE A 161 -35.76 -62.84 8.57
C ILE A 161 -35.77 -61.32 8.45
N SER A 162 -36.71 -60.65 9.11
CA SER A 162 -36.82 -59.19 9.15
C SER A 162 -35.55 -58.55 9.72
N GLN A 163 -34.97 -59.10 10.79
CA GLN A 163 -33.71 -58.62 11.35
C GLN A 163 -32.53 -58.82 10.39
N ILE A 164 -32.40 -60.00 9.78
CA ILE A 164 -31.34 -60.31 8.81
C ILE A 164 -31.40 -59.33 7.62
N GLN A 165 -32.60 -59.08 7.10
CA GLN A 165 -32.82 -58.11 6.03
C GLN A 165 -32.40 -56.70 6.42
N ARG A 166 -32.72 -56.25 7.65
CA ARG A 166 -32.25 -54.95 8.16
C ARG A 166 -30.73 -54.86 8.25
N TYR A 167 -30.05 -55.90 8.76
CA TYR A 167 -28.58 -55.92 8.84
C TYR A 167 -27.93 -55.93 7.46
N ALA A 168 -28.48 -56.68 6.51
CA ALA A 168 -28.01 -56.72 5.12
C ALA A 168 -28.38 -55.46 4.31
N LYS A 169 -29.11 -54.50 4.92
CA LYS A 169 -29.71 -53.33 4.28
C LYS A 169 -30.55 -53.72 3.06
N LEU A 170 -31.32 -54.81 3.18
CA LEU A 170 -32.18 -55.36 2.13
C LEU A 170 -33.66 -55.13 2.46
N GLY A 171 -34.43 -54.72 1.46
CA GLY A 171 -35.88 -54.62 1.52
C GLY A 171 -36.53 -55.41 0.39
N GLY A 172 -37.65 -56.08 0.66
CA GLY A 172 -38.47 -56.73 -0.36
C GLY A 172 -39.46 -55.76 -1.00
N TRP A 173 -39.73 -55.96 -2.29
CA TRP A 173 -40.83 -55.33 -3.00
C TRP A 173 -41.55 -56.32 -3.91
N THR A 174 -42.81 -56.03 -4.16
CA THR A 174 -43.64 -56.69 -5.16
C THR A 174 -44.35 -55.61 -5.97
N LEU A 175 -44.53 -55.83 -7.26
CA LEU A 175 -45.20 -54.92 -8.16
C LEU A 175 -46.19 -55.71 -9.01
N ASN A 176 -47.46 -55.33 -8.95
CA ASN A 176 -48.45 -55.85 -9.88
C ASN A 176 -48.38 -55.06 -11.19
N THR A 177 -48.11 -55.74 -12.31
CA THR A 177 -47.91 -55.12 -13.62
C THR A 177 -49.21 -54.68 -14.30
N VAL A 178 -50.35 -55.19 -13.84
CA VAL A 178 -51.69 -54.86 -14.36
C VAL A 178 -52.28 -53.70 -13.59
N THR A 179 -52.27 -53.77 -12.25
CA THR A 179 -52.85 -52.73 -11.39
C THR A 179 -51.87 -51.60 -11.07
N HIS A 180 -50.59 -51.75 -11.42
CA HIS A 180 -49.51 -50.82 -11.09
C HIS A 180 -49.37 -50.55 -9.59
N GLN A 181 -49.76 -51.51 -8.74
CA GLN A 181 -49.60 -51.41 -7.30
C GLN A 181 -48.27 -51.99 -6.84
N ALA A 182 -47.46 -51.17 -6.18
CA ALA A 182 -46.23 -51.54 -5.53
C ALA A 182 -46.49 -51.84 -4.05
N ILE A 183 -46.01 -52.98 -3.60
CA ILE A 183 -46.07 -53.47 -2.23
C ILE A 183 -44.66 -53.45 -1.69
N LEU A 184 -44.39 -52.60 -0.71
CA LEU A 184 -43.06 -52.42 -0.13
C LEU A 184 -43.02 -53.01 1.28
N SER A 185 -42.01 -53.86 1.54
CA SER A 185 -41.72 -54.31 2.89
C SER A 185 -41.33 -53.14 3.81
N LYS A 186 -41.56 -53.29 5.11
CA LYS A 186 -41.14 -52.31 6.12
C LYS A 186 -39.63 -52.07 6.11
N GLU A 187 -38.84 -53.07 5.72
CA GLU A 187 -37.40 -52.96 5.54
C GLU A 187 -37.04 -52.06 4.36
N TYR A 188 -37.74 -52.20 3.22
CA TYR A 188 -37.54 -51.30 2.08
C TYR A 188 -37.94 -49.87 2.44
N LEU A 189 -39.07 -49.67 3.11
CA LEU A 189 -39.47 -48.35 3.59
C LEU A 189 -38.42 -47.73 4.52
N ALA A 190 -37.77 -48.52 5.37
CA ALA A 190 -36.65 -48.06 6.19
C ALA A 190 -35.43 -47.62 5.35
N LEU A 191 -35.12 -48.31 4.23
CA LEU A 191 -34.08 -47.87 3.29
C LEU A 191 -34.43 -46.51 2.65
N LEU A 192 -35.72 -46.27 2.40
CA LEU A 192 -36.27 -45.05 1.79
C LEU A 192 -36.48 -43.89 2.78
N GLY A 193 -36.10 -44.06 4.05
CA GLY A 193 -36.17 -43.00 5.06
C GLY A 193 -37.40 -43.02 5.96
N GLU A 194 -38.12 -44.14 5.99
CA GLU A 194 -39.25 -44.38 6.89
C GLU A 194 -38.94 -45.53 7.87
N PRO A 195 -38.00 -45.35 8.81
CA PRO A 195 -37.55 -46.43 9.71
C PRO A 195 -38.63 -46.89 10.71
N GLU A 196 -39.66 -46.06 10.92
CA GLU A 196 -40.78 -46.36 11.84
C GLU A 196 -41.90 -47.17 11.19
N ALA A 197 -41.80 -47.51 9.89
CA ALA A 197 -42.79 -48.34 9.23
C ALA A 197 -42.94 -49.70 9.96
N LYS A 198 -44.14 -49.97 10.50
CA LYS A 198 -44.44 -51.21 11.24
C LYS A 198 -45.07 -52.28 10.35
N GLU A 199 -45.67 -51.87 9.22
CA GLU A 199 -46.40 -52.73 8.30
C GLU A 199 -45.93 -52.52 6.85
N ILE A 200 -46.35 -53.44 5.98
CA ILE A 200 -46.13 -53.35 4.53
C ILE A 200 -46.97 -52.18 4.00
N GLN A 201 -46.42 -51.37 3.09
CA GLN A 201 -47.15 -50.29 2.45
C GLN A 201 -47.51 -50.66 1.02
N ILE A 202 -48.75 -50.39 0.63
CA ILE A 202 -49.24 -50.53 -0.73
C ILE A 202 -49.43 -49.11 -1.29
N LEU A 203 -48.81 -48.83 -2.42
CA LEU A 203 -48.92 -47.54 -3.11
C LEU A 203 -48.92 -47.76 -4.62
N SER A 204 -49.35 -46.76 -5.39
CA SER A 204 -49.21 -46.84 -6.85
C SER A 204 -47.72 -46.70 -7.22
N PHE A 205 -47.34 -47.32 -8.34
CA PHE A 205 -45.98 -47.20 -8.85
C PHE A 205 -45.61 -45.73 -9.16
N GLU A 206 -46.59 -44.94 -9.60
CA GLU A 206 -46.40 -43.50 -9.82
C GLU A 206 -46.13 -42.75 -8.51
N GLU A 207 -46.89 -43.05 -7.45
CA GLU A 207 -46.66 -42.48 -6.12
C GLU A 207 -45.27 -42.86 -5.59
N PHE A 208 -44.81 -44.08 -5.85
CA PHE A 208 -43.47 -44.53 -5.47
C PHE A 208 -42.38 -43.68 -6.12
N LEU A 209 -42.49 -43.47 -7.44
CA LEU A 209 -41.56 -42.66 -8.21
C LEU A 209 -41.54 -41.21 -7.70
N GLN A 210 -42.71 -40.60 -7.50
CA GLN A 210 -42.81 -39.21 -7.07
C GLN A 210 -42.32 -39.00 -5.63
N ARG A 211 -42.56 -39.97 -4.74
CA ARG A 211 -42.26 -39.83 -3.32
C ARG A 211 -40.82 -40.18 -2.96
N TYR A 212 -40.25 -41.20 -3.59
CA TYR A 212 -38.99 -41.78 -3.13
C TYR A 212 -37.85 -41.75 -4.17
N VAL A 213 -38.13 -41.55 -5.45
CA VAL A 213 -37.09 -41.46 -6.49
C VAL A 213 -36.78 -40.00 -6.76
N ILE A 214 -35.49 -39.63 -6.81
CA ILE A 214 -35.13 -38.24 -7.14
C ILE A 214 -35.53 -37.97 -8.61
N PRO A 215 -36.11 -36.80 -8.95
CA PRO A 215 -36.66 -36.52 -10.28
C PRO A 215 -35.77 -36.88 -11.47
N GLU A 216 -34.45 -36.71 -11.37
CA GLU A 216 -33.51 -37.02 -12.46
C GLU A 216 -33.41 -38.52 -12.76
N ASP A 217 -33.67 -39.40 -11.79
CA ASP A 217 -33.58 -40.84 -11.95
C ASP A 217 -34.91 -41.48 -12.38
N ILE A 218 -36.04 -40.75 -12.34
CA ILE A 218 -37.38 -41.25 -12.71
C ILE A 218 -37.41 -41.82 -14.15
N PRO A 219 -36.90 -41.11 -15.19
CA PRO A 219 -36.91 -41.65 -16.56
C PRO A 219 -36.11 -42.95 -16.70
N LYS A 220 -35.00 -43.06 -15.95
CA LYS A 220 -34.14 -44.25 -15.92
C LYS A 220 -34.89 -45.45 -15.31
N VAL A 221 -35.58 -45.23 -14.19
CA VAL A 221 -36.37 -46.29 -13.53
C VAL A 221 -37.53 -46.75 -14.44
N ILE A 222 -38.23 -45.83 -15.09
CA ILE A 222 -39.30 -46.16 -16.05
C ILE A 222 -38.74 -46.95 -17.24
N GLY A 223 -37.61 -46.55 -17.81
CA GLY A 223 -36.96 -47.24 -18.93
C GLY A 223 -36.55 -48.67 -18.58
N MET A 224 -35.92 -48.86 -17.43
CA MET A 224 -35.52 -50.18 -16.92
C MET A 224 -36.73 -51.08 -16.65
N MET A 225 -37.81 -50.52 -16.12
CA MET A 225 -39.06 -51.26 -15.92
C MET A 225 -39.73 -51.63 -17.25
N SER A 226 -39.71 -50.75 -18.25
CA SER A 226 -40.22 -51.05 -19.60
C SER A 226 -39.46 -52.21 -20.25
N GLU A 227 -38.13 -52.23 -20.14
CA GLU A 227 -37.29 -53.33 -20.61
C GLU A 227 -37.59 -54.63 -19.85
N ALA A 228 -37.72 -54.55 -18.53
CA ALA A 228 -38.02 -55.71 -17.71
C ALA A 228 -39.40 -56.31 -18.03
N LEU A 229 -40.40 -55.47 -18.34
CA LEU A 229 -41.73 -55.90 -18.80
C LEU A 229 -41.70 -56.57 -20.17
N LYS A 230 -40.81 -56.16 -21.10
CA LYS A 230 -40.65 -56.81 -22.41
C LYS A 230 -40.13 -58.24 -22.27
N ASN A 231 -39.21 -58.46 -21.33
CA ASN A 231 -38.55 -59.74 -21.09
C ASN A 231 -39.22 -60.59 -19.99
N ARG A 232 -40.44 -60.23 -19.57
CA ARG A 232 -41.16 -60.88 -18.45
C ARG A 232 -41.39 -62.39 -18.59
N HIS A 233 -41.37 -62.90 -19.83
CA HIS A 233 -41.58 -64.31 -20.15
C HIS A 233 -40.31 -65.17 -20.00
N ASP A 234 -39.13 -64.57 -19.82
CA ASP A 234 -37.88 -65.30 -19.63
C ASP A 234 -37.64 -65.55 -18.12
N PRO A 235 -37.70 -66.81 -17.64
CA PRO A 235 -37.50 -67.13 -16.23
C PRO A 235 -36.05 -66.86 -15.73
N ASN A 236 -35.09 -66.75 -16.65
CA ASN A 236 -33.70 -66.44 -16.33
C ASN A 236 -33.43 -64.93 -16.30
N PHE A 237 -34.29 -64.10 -16.90
CA PHE A 237 -34.11 -62.66 -16.91
C PHE A 237 -34.30 -62.06 -15.51
N SER A 238 -33.33 -61.27 -15.07
CA SER A 238 -33.42 -60.44 -13.87
C SER A 238 -33.03 -59.02 -14.22
N SER A 239 -33.87 -58.06 -13.85
CA SER A 239 -33.54 -56.65 -14.01
C SER A 239 -32.77 -56.18 -12.78
N VAL A 240 -31.55 -55.68 -12.99
CA VAL A 240 -30.70 -55.11 -11.96
C VAL A 240 -30.36 -53.68 -12.33
N PHE A 241 -30.77 -52.72 -11.51
CA PHE A 241 -30.47 -51.31 -11.71
C PHE A 241 -30.44 -50.61 -10.36
N TYR A 242 -29.85 -49.42 -10.29
CA TYR A 242 -29.93 -48.60 -9.09
C TYR A 242 -30.49 -47.22 -9.41
N TYR A 243 -31.15 -46.64 -8.41
CA TYR A 243 -31.66 -45.29 -8.42
C TYR A 243 -31.30 -44.58 -7.11
N ARG A 244 -31.32 -43.25 -7.13
CA ARG A 244 -31.08 -42.44 -5.95
C ARG A 244 -32.39 -42.08 -5.28
N THR A 245 -32.39 -42.12 -3.95
CA THR A 245 -33.49 -41.64 -3.10
C THR A 245 -32.99 -40.52 -2.19
N ARG A 246 -33.85 -39.54 -1.89
CA ARG A 246 -33.55 -38.46 -0.96
C ARG A 246 -34.35 -38.64 0.31
N LEU A 247 -33.65 -38.79 1.43
CA LEU A 247 -34.25 -38.93 2.75
C LEU A 247 -34.76 -37.58 3.27
N LYS A 248 -35.62 -37.61 4.31
CA LYS A 248 -36.16 -36.39 4.96
C LYS A 248 -35.09 -35.47 5.54
N ASN A 249 -33.93 -36.01 5.93
CA ASN A 249 -32.78 -35.25 6.43
C ASN A 249 -31.92 -34.64 5.30
N GLY A 250 -32.29 -34.82 4.03
CA GLY A 250 -31.56 -34.33 2.86
C GLY A 250 -30.47 -35.25 2.34
N GLU A 251 -30.16 -36.35 3.04
CA GLU A 251 -29.14 -37.33 2.63
C GLU A 251 -29.61 -38.11 1.39
N ILE A 252 -28.67 -38.43 0.49
CA ILE A 252 -28.93 -39.21 -0.72
C ILE A 252 -28.44 -40.64 -0.50
N ARG A 253 -29.31 -41.62 -0.75
CA ARG A 253 -28.93 -43.04 -0.77
C ARG A 253 -29.02 -43.61 -2.18
N TYR A 254 -28.12 -44.54 -2.48
CA TYR A 254 -28.11 -45.32 -3.71
C TYR A 254 -28.78 -46.67 -3.45
N ILE A 255 -29.94 -46.89 -4.05
CA ILE A 255 -30.74 -48.11 -3.88
C ILE A 255 -30.58 -48.99 -5.12
N LEU A 256 -29.90 -50.13 -4.96
CA LEU A 256 -29.80 -51.19 -5.95
C LEU A 256 -31.05 -52.05 -5.90
N VAL A 257 -31.81 -52.09 -6.98
CA VAL A 257 -33.01 -52.90 -7.16
C VAL A 257 -32.66 -54.11 -8.03
N ASN A 258 -33.04 -55.29 -7.56
CA ASN A 258 -32.98 -56.53 -8.33
C ASN A 258 -34.34 -57.21 -8.30
N GLY A 259 -34.93 -57.50 -9.46
CA GLY A 259 -36.24 -58.12 -9.56
C GLY A 259 -36.40 -59.12 -10.69
N LYS A 260 -37.36 -60.01 -10.51
CA LYS A 260 -37.86 -60.98 -11.49
C LYS A 260 -39.37 -60.93 -11.58
N TYR A 261 -39.94 -61.48 -12.66
CA TYR A 261 -41.39 -61.63 -12.81
C TYR A 261 -41.83 -63.07 -12.52
N ARG A 262 -43.01 -63.19 -11.93
CA ARG A 262 -43.76 -64.44 -11.77
C ARG A 262 -45.09 -64.30 -12.51
N ASP A 263 -45.39 -65.28 -13.35
CA ASP A 263 -46.67 -65.43 -14.05
C ASP A 263 -47.13 -64.19 -14.83
N ASP A 264 -46.19 -63.42 -15.42
CA ASP A 264 -46.39 -62.16 -16.19
C ASP A 264 -47.08 -60.99 -15.47
N VAL A 265 -47.70 -61.24 -14.32
CA VAL A 265 -48.58 -60.31 -13.60
C VAL A 265 -47.89 -59.72 -12.36
N VAL A 266 -46.91 -60.42 -11.78
CA VAL A 266 -46.30 -60.02 -10.51
C VAL A 266 -44.79 -59.96 -10.62
N GLY A 267 -44.24 -58.75 -10.62
CA GLY A 267 -42.81 -58.52 -10.37
C GLY A 267 -42.51 -58.62 -8.88
N PHE A 268 -41.39 -59.21 -8.51
CA PHE A 268 -40.92 -59.23 -7.12
C PHE A 268 -39.41 -59.18 -7.07
N GLY A 269 -38.87 -58.63 -5.98
CA GLY A 269 -37.45 -58.41 -5.89
C GLY A 269 -36.97 -57.90 -4.56
N THR A 270 -35.70 -57.55 -4.55
CA THR A 270 -35.01 -56.94 -3.42
C THR A 270 -34.50 -55.55 -3.80
N ALA A 271 -34.35 -54.71 -2.79
CA ALA A 271 -33.70 -53.42 -2.84
C ALA A 271 -32.59 -53.39 -1.80
N GLN A 272 -31.39 -52.93 -2.15
CA GLN A 272 -30.22 -52.87 -1.29
C GLN A 272 -29.62 -51.46 -1.26
N ASP A 273 -29.26 -50.96 -0.09
CA ASP A 273 -28.47 -49.74 0.03
C ASP A 273 -26.99 -50.00 -0.31
N ILE A 274 -26.51 -49.40 -1.40
CA ILE A 274 -25.12 -49.50 -1.90
C ILE A 274 -24.34 -48.19 -1.78
N THR A 275 -24.81 -47.25 -0.94
CA THR A 275 -24.24 -45.90 -0.82
C THR A 275 -22.75 -45.91 -0.46
N GLU A 276 -22.34 -46.71 0.52
CA GLU A 276 -20.93 -46.83 0.96
C GLU A 276 -20.01 -47.30 -0.18
N ILE A 277 -20.48 -48.24 -1.01
CA ILE A 277 -19.71 -48.78 -2.15
C ILE A 277 -19.50 -47.69 -3.20
N GLN A 278 -20.54 -46.91 -3.50
CA GLN A 278 -20.47 -45.83 -4.49
C GLN A 278 -19.58 -44.68 -4.03
N ILE A 279 -19.66 -44.29 -2.74
CA ILE A 279 -18.81 -43.26 -2.16
C ILE A 279 -17.32 -43.68 -2.22
N ALA A 280 -17.00 -44.91 -1.82
CA ALA A 280 -15.61 -45.39 -1.84
C ALA A 280 -15.02 -45.44 -3.27
N GLN A 281 -15.80 -45.85 -4.27
CA GLN A 281 -15.37 -45.84 -5.67
C GLN A 281 -15.11 -44.43 -6.18
N GLU A 282 -15.99 -43.48 -5.83
CA GLU A 282 -15.84 -42.08 -6.22
C GLU A 282 -14.68 -41.38 -5.50
N GLU A 283 -14.45 -41.68 -4.21
CA GLU A 283 -13.29 -41.20 -3.47
C GLU A 283 -11.97 -41.69 -4.08
N LEU A 284 -11.92 -42.98 -4.47
CA LEU A 284 -10.75 -43.53 -5.15
C LEU A 284 -10.51 -42.84 -6.50
N ARG A 285 -11.56 -42.68 -7.32
CA ARG A 285 -11.49 -41.96 -8.59
C ARG A 285 -11.01 -40.52 -8.39
N ARG A 286 -11.59 -39.81 -7.42
CA ARG A 286 -11.23 -38.43 -7.08
C ARG A 286 -9.78 -38.33 -6.61
N SER A 287 -9.30 -39.27 -5.80
CA SER A 287 -7.91 -39.31 -5.34
C SER A 287 -6.94 -39.56 -6.50
N GLN A 288 -7.27 -40.46 -7.42
CA GLN A 288 -6.46 -40.73 -8.62
C GLN A 288 -6.42 -39.52 -9.56
N GLU A 289 -7.56 -38.88 -9.80
CA GLU A 289 -7.64 -37.64 -10.59
C GLU A 289 -6.86 -36.51 -9.94
N LEU A 290 -6.96 -36.34 -8.63
CA LEU A 290 -6.22 -35.33 -7.88
C LEU A 290 -4.71 -35.57 -8.01
N PHE A 291 -4.24 -36.80 -7.78
CA PHE A 291 -2.82 -37.12 -7.93
C PHE A 291 -2.32 -36.86 -9.35
N SER A 292 -3.06 -37.34 -10.37
CA SER A 292 -2.72 -37.14 -11.77
C SER A 292 -2.63 -35.65 -12.12
N LYS A 293 -3.62 -34.84 -11.72
CA LYS A 293 -3.62 -33.39 -11.96
C LYS A 293 -2.50 -32.67 -11.21
N VAL A 294 -2.23 -33.01 -9.95
CA VAL A 294 -1.14 -32.40 -9.17
C VAL A 294 0.22 -32.73 -9.78
N PHE A 295 0.42 -33.97 -10.24
CA PHE A 295 1.64 -34.37 -10.92
C PHE A 295 1.80 -33.62 -12.24
N GLN A 296 0.79 -33.69 -13.13
CA GLN A 296 0.86 -33.11 -14.47
C GLN A 296 0.98 -31.58 -14.44
N LEU A 297 0.11 -30.90 -13.69
CA LEU A 297 0.03 -29.43 -13.66
C LEU A 297 1.05 -28.78 -12.70
N SER A 298 1.99 -29.54 -12.13
CA SER A 298 3.02 -28.95 -11.28
C SER A 298 3.88 -27.97 -12.10
N PRO A 299 4.13 -26.74 -11.61
CA PRO A 299 5.00 -25.79 -12.29
C PRO A 299 6.47 -26.20 -12.27
N TYR A 300 6.83 -27.22 -11.48
CA TYR A 300 8.16 -27.80 -11.48
C TYR A 300 8.24 -28.99 -12.41
N ALA A 301 9.42 -29.18 -13.00
CA ALA A 301 9.71 -30.36 -13.78
C ALA A 301 9.87 -31.55 -12.84
N ILE A 302 8.97 -32.53 -12.94
CA ILE A 302 8.99 -33.76 -12.15
C ILE A 302 9.23 -34.92 -13.10
N ALA A 303 10.16 -35.78 -12.72
CA ALA A 303 10.46 -36.99 -13.45
C ALA A 303 10.61 -38.19 -12.51
N ILE A 304 10.05 -39.32 -12.93
CA ILE A 304 10.17 -40.61 -12.26
C ILE A 304 11.04 -41.48 -13.16
N SER A 305 12.11 -42.05 -12.60
CA SER A 305 13.04 -42.91 -13.34
C SER A 305 13.44 -44.14 -12.53
N THR A 306 13.94 -45.17 -13.22
CA THR A 306 14.46 -46.37 -12.56
C THR A 306 15.79 -46.10 -11.86
N MET A 307 16.07 -46.82 -10.78
CA MET A 307 17.32 -46.66 -10.02
C MET A 307 18.54 -47.31 -10.71
N ASP A 308 18.34 -48.34 -11.53
CA ASP A 308 19.41 -49.10 -12.18
C ASP A 308 20.06 -48.34 -13.35
N GLU A 309 19.27 -48.01 -14.36
CA GLU A 309 19.71 -47.40 -15.62
C GLU A 309 19.39 -45.89 -15.67
N GLY A 310 18.56 -45.39 -14.75
CA GLY A 310 18.06 -44.01 -14.82
C GLY A 310 17.09 -43.79 -15.99
N ARG A 311 16.34 -44.83 -16.37
CA ARG A 311 15.38 -44.77 -17.48
C ARG A 311 14.11 -44.07 -17.01
N TYR A 312 13.64 -43.08 -17.75
CA TYR A 312 12.42 -42.35 -17.41
C TYR A 312 11.20 -43.22 -17.63
N ILE A 313 10.32 -43.20 -16.63
CA ILE A 313 9.11 -44.02 -16.55
C ILE A 313 7.92 -43.12 -16.73
N ASP A 314 7.98 -41.94 -16.11
CA ASP A 314 7.02 -40.88 -16.37
C ASP A 314 7.64 -39.50 -16.14
N VAL A 315 7.11 -38.50 -16.82
CA VAL A 315 7.44 -37.09 -16.66
C VAL A 315 6.15 -36.26 -16.74
N ASN A 316 6.12 -35.11 -16.06
CA ASN A 316 4.95 -34.23 -16.07
C ASN A 316 5.04 -33.12 -17.13
N ASP A 317 3.96 -32.34 -17.30
CA ASP A 317 3.94 -31.19 -18.20
C ASP A 317 4.96 -30.11 -17.82
N GLY A 318 5.28 -29.97 -16.53
CA GLY A 318 6.36 -29.11 -16.05
C GLY A 318 7.73 -29.48 -16.64
N PHE A 319 8.03 -30.78 -16.77
CA PHE A 319 9.25 -31.27 -17.42
C PHE A 319 9.26 -30.92 -18.91
N ALA A 320 8.14 -31.14 -19.58
CA ALA A 320 8.01 -30.82 -21.01
C ALA A 320 8.18 -29.32 -21.27
N SER A 321 7.60 -28.47 -20.41
CA SER A 321 7.70 -27.01 -20.51
C SER A 321 9.11 -26.49 -20.24
N LEU A 322 9.78 -27.04 -19.22
CA LEU A 322 11.12 -26.61 -18.83
C LEU A 322 12.19 -27.08 -19.82
N PHE A 323 12.14 -28.33 -20.28
CA PHE A 323 13.21 -28.90 -21.13
C PHE A 323 12.87 -28.94 -22.62
N GLY A 324 11.60 -28.76 -23.00
CA GLY A 324 11.14 -28.71 -24.39
C GLY A 324 10.94 -30.09 -25.06
N TYR A 325 11.00 -31.19 -24.30
CA TYR A 325 10.72 -32.54 -24.79
C TYR A 325 9.26 -32.91 -24.56
N THR A 326 8.66 -33.72 -25.45
CA THR A 326 7.36 -34.32 -25.14
C THR A 326 7.54 -35.57 -24.28
N ARG A 327 6.47 -35.98 -23.59
CA ARG A 327 6.49 -37.18 -22.73
C ARG A 327 6.90 -38.43 -23.51
N GLU A 328 6.40 -38.60 -24.73
CA GLU A 328 6.67 -39.74 -25.61
C GLU A 328 8.13 -39.81 -26.05
N GLU A 329 8.82 -38.67 -26.13
CA GLU A 329 10.23 -38.60 -26.48
C GLU A 329 11.17 -38.94 -25.31
N VAL A 330 10.64 -38.92 -24.08
CA VAL A 330 11.42 -39.03 -22.84
C VAL A 330 11.18 -40.38 -22.16
N VAL A 331 9.93 -40.82 -22.10
CA VAL A 331 9.55 -42.09 -21.48
C VAL A 331 10.26 -43.24 -22.20
N GLY A 332 10.86 -44.13 -21.42
CA GLY A 332 11.66 -45.23 -21.93
C GLY A 332 13.09 -44.85 -22.30
N ARG A 333 13.53 -43.59 -22.16
CA ARG A 333 14.92 -43.16 -22.42
C ARG A 333 15.66 -42.79 -21.15
N THR A 334 16.98 -42.81 -21.18
CA THR A 334 17.84 -42.34 -20.08
C THR A 334 18.21 -40.87 -20.24
N THR A 335 18.67 -40.23 -19.16
CA THR A 335 19.22 -38.86 -19.20
C THR A 335 20.36 -38.66 -20.18
N PHE A 336 21.10 -39.73 -20.53
CA PHE A 336 22.19 -39.69 -21.49
C PHE A 336 21.67 -39.72 -22.93
N GLU A 337 20.67 -40.56 -23.23
CA GLU A 337 20.06 -40.67 -24.56
C GLU A 337 19.36 -39.39 -25.00
N ILE A 338 18.76 -38.65 -24.05
CA ILE A 338 18.18 -37.33 -24.32
C ILE A 338 19.16 -36.17 -24.14
N ASN A 339 20.42 -36.45 -23.78
CA ASN A 339 21.51 -35.49 -23.66
C ASN A 339 21.22 -34.28 -22.72
N LEU A 340 20.54 -34.56 -21.59
CA LEU A 340 20.00 -33.53 -20.69
C LEU A 340 21.08 -32.79 -19.89
N TRP A 341 22.17 -33.46 -19.54
CA TRP A 341 23.25 -32.89 -18.72
C TRP A 341 24.28 -32.18 -19.60
N VAL A 342 24.67 -30.95 -19.24
CA VAL A 342 25.72 -30.21 -19.96
C VAL A 342 27.07 -30.90 -19.78
N ASP A 343 27.39 -31.28 -18.53
CA ASP A 343 28.58 -32.03 -18.14
C ASP A 343 28.20 -33.43 -17.60
N PRO A 344 28.47 -34.50 -18.37
CA PRO A 344 28.24 -35.88 -17.94
C PRO A 344 29.05 -36.32 -16.72
N GLU A 345 30.24 -35.76 -16.49
CA GLU A 345 31.07 -36.08 -15.31
C GLU A 345 30.44 -35.52 -14.04
N HIS A 346 29.88 -34.31 -14.12
CA HIS A 346 29.15 -33.69 -13.02
C HIS A 346 27.90 -34.49 -12.62
N ARG A 347 27.21 -35.10 -13.60
CA ARG A 347 26.12 -36.05 -13.31
C ARG A 347 26.61 -37.25 -12.49
N MET A 348 27.77 -37.81 -12.85
CA MET A 348 28.33 -38.99 -12.18
C MET A 348 28.66 -38.70 -10.70
N TYR A 349 29.11 -37.48 -10.41
CA TYR A 349 29.28 -37.00 -9.04
C TYR A 349 27.97 -37.03 -8.24
N PHE A 350 26.87 -36.51 -8.79
CA PHE A 350 25.57 -36.52 -8.12
C PHE A 350 25.01 -37.93 -7.94
N VAL A 351 25.17 -38.82 -8.92
CA VAL A 351 24.74 -40.23 -8.78
C VAL A 351 25.47 -40.93 -7.63
N LYS A 352 26.79 -40.74 -7.50
CA LYS A 352 27.55 -41.30 -6.37
C LYS A 352 27.05 -40.78 -5.02
N LYS A 353 26.75 -39.48 -4.94
CA LYS A 353 26.22 -38.85 -3.72
C LYS A 353 24.81 -39.37 -3.38
N LEU A 354 23.95 -39.53 -4.38
CA LEU A 354 22.61 -40.11 -4.23
C LEU A 354 22.66 -41.56 -3.75
N LEU A 355 23.56 -42.38 -4.29
CA LEU A 355 23.75 -43.78 -3.87
C LEU A 355 24.24 -43.90 -2.43
N LYS A 356 25.03 -42.94 -1.95
CA LYS A 356 25.55 -42.91 -0.58
C LYS A 356 24.49 -42.43 0.42
N ASP A 357 23.80 -41.34 0.09
CA ASP A 357 22.99 -40.59 1.07
C ASP A 357 21.47 -40.84 0.90
N GLY A 358 21.04 -41.49 -0.20
CA GLY A 358 19.64 -41.78 -0.53
C GLY A 358 18.79 -40.56 -0.93
N LEU A 359 19.36 -39.35 -0.85
CA LEU A 359 18.71 -38.07 -1.11
C LEU A 359 19.73 -37.03 -1.61
N LEU A 360 19.34 -36.31 -2.66
CA LEU A 360 19.93 -35.04 -3.09
C LEU A 360 18.90 -33.94 -2.90
N LYS A 361 19.30 -32.82 -2.31
CA LYS A 361 18.42 -31.70 -2.04
C LYS A 361 19.07 -30.40 -2.47
N ASN A 362 18.34 -29.63 -3.27
CA ASN A 362 18.70 -28.28 -3.69
C ASN A 362 20.10 -28.20 -4.33
N GLU A 363 20.47 -29.19 -5.13
CA GLU A 363 21.74 -29.18 -5.84
C GLU A 363 21.60 -28.33 -7.11
N GLU A 364 22.58 -27.48 -7.39
CA GLU A 364 22.59 -26.62 -8.57
C GLU A 364 23.42 -27.25 -9.69
N THR A 365 22.88 -27.24 -10.90
CA THR A 365 23.59 -27.71 -12.10
C THR A 365 23.07 -27.01 -13.35
N GLU A 366 23.77 -27.23 -14.45
CA GLU A 366 23.36 -26.77 -15.77
C GLU A 366 22.75 -27.92 -16.56
N TYR A 367 21.56 -27.68 -17.10
CA TYR A 367 20.87 -28.61 -18.00
C TYR A 367 20.81 -28.04 -19.41
N ARG A 368 20.80 -28.95 -20.39
CA ARG A 368 20.61 -28.65 -21.79
C ARG A 368 19.16 -28.95 -22.18
N ARG A 369 18.48 -27.95 -22.72
CA ARG A 369 17.14 -28.10 -23.32
C ARG A 369 17.22 -28.76 -24.70
N LYS A 370 16.08 -29.22 -25.23
CA LYS A 370 15.98 -29.81 -26.58
C LYS A 370 16.45 -28.88 -27.69
N ASP A 371 16.22 -27.58 -27.56
CA ASP A 371 16.65 -26.55 -28.52
C ASP A 371 18.14 -26.19 -28.40
N GLY A 372 18.88 -26.85 -27.50
CA GLY A 372 20.30 -26.63 -27.25
C GLY A 372 20.62 -25.52 -26.25
N ARG A 373 19.62 -24.76 -25.77
CA ARG A 373 19.86 -23.72 -24.75
C ARG A 373 20.24 -24.34 -23.42
N ILE A 374 21.19 -23.71 -22.74
CA ILE A 374 21.62 -24.08 -21.40
C ILE A 374 20.80 -23.29 -20.38
N ILE A 375 20.23 -23.99 -19.40
CA ILE A 375 19.52 -23.40 -18.27
C ILE A 375 20.22 -23.77 -16.97
N GLN A 376 20.28 -22.82 -16.04
CA GLN A 376 20.73 -23.08 -14.67
C GLN A 376 19.54 -23.53 -13.85
N ALA A 377 19.62 -24.69 -13.23
CA ALA A 377 18.52 -25.26 -12.48
C ALA A 377 18.97 -25.80 -11.13
N GLU A 378 18.06 -25.73 -10.17
CA GLU A 378 18.14 -26.40 -8.88
C GLU A 378 17.34 -27.70 -9.00
N PHE A 379 17.92 -28.83 -8.60
CA PHE A 379 17.23 -30.11 -8.58
C PHE A 379 17.33 -30.80 -7.23
N SER A 380 16.33 -31.62 -6.94
CA SER A 380 16.30 -32.52 -5.80
C SER A 380 15.85 -33.90 -6.26
N THR A 381 16.56 -34.94 -5.85
CA THR A 381 16.27 -36.32 -6.24
C THR A 381 16.25 -37.20 -5.01
N ARG A 382 15.23 -38.06 -4.88
CA ARG A 382 15.10 -39.01 -3.77
C ARG A 382 14.77 -40.41 -4.27
N VAL A 383 15.28 -41.42 -3.58
CA VAL A 383 14.90 -42.82 -3.78
C VAL A 383 13.56 -43.10 -3.09
N ALA A 384 12.61 -43.68 -3.83
CA ALA A 384 11.29 -44.10 -3.33
C ALA A 384 11.06 -45.59 -3.61
N ILE A 385 10.46 -46.31 -2.66
CA ILE A 385 10.08 -47.72 -2.82
C ILE A 385 8.59 -47.78 -3.13
N ILE A 386 8.24 -48.26 -4.33
CA ILE A 386 6.85 -48.40 -4.79
C ILE A 386 6.69 -49.83 -5.31
N ASN A 387 5.72 -50.57 -4.75
CA ASN A 387 5.47 -51.99 -5.06
C ASN A 387 6.71 -52.90 -4.93
N GLY A 388 7.60 -52.60 -3.96
CA GLY A 388 8.84 -53.35 -3.73
C GLY A 388 10.00 -53.02 -4.67
N GLN A 389 9.80 -52.13 -5.64
CA GLN A 389 10.85 -51.67 -6.57
C GLN A 389 11.33 -50.26 -6.19
N GLN A 390 12.62 -49.99 -6.40
CA GLN A 390 13.23 -48.68 -6.14
C GLN A 390 13.14 -47.77 -7.38
N TRP A 391 12.68 -46.55 -7.16
CA TRP A 391 12.50 -45.51 -8.16
C TRP A 391 13.16 -44.22 -7.71
N LEU A 392 13.56 -43.40 -8.68
CA LEU A 392 14.07 -42.06 -8.46
C LEU A 392 13.00 -41.04 -8.80
N ILE A 393 12.63 -40.20 -7.82
CA ILE A 393 11.76 -39.05 -8.03
C ILE A 393 12.65 -37.81 -8.04
N SER A 394 12.72 -37.15 -9.19
CA SER A 394 13.50 -35.92 -9.37
C SER A 394 12.55 -34.74 -9.59
N VAL A 395 12.82 -33.64 -8.89
CA VAL A 395 12.14 -32.36 -9.09
C VAL A 395 13.20 -31.35 -9.51
N VAL A 396 12.97 -30.65 -10.61
CA VAL A 396 13.87 -29.63 -11.16
C VAL A 396 13.13 -28.31 -11.28
N ARG A 397 13.82 -27.23 -10.92
CA ARG A 397 13.34 -25.86 -10.97
C ARG A 397 14.37 -24.96 -11.65
N ASP A 398 13.92 -24.08 -12.54
CA ASP A 398 14.75 -23.03 -13.14
C ASP A 398 15.16 -21.97 -12.08
N LEU A 399 16.41 -21.51 -12.14
CA LEU A 399 16.96 -20.49 -11.24
C LEU A 399 16.95 -19.07 -11.82
N ALA A 400 16.53 -18.87 -13.07
CA ALA A 400 16.52 -17.57 -13.75
C ALA A 400 15.78 -16.48 -12.92
N ASP A 401 14.51 -16.73 -12.59
CA ASP A 401 13.65 -15.76 -11.89
C ASP A 401 14.18 -15.37 -10.51
N ARG A 402 14.76 -16.33 -9.78
CA ARG A 402 15.27 -16.11 -8.43
C ARG A 402 16.53 -15.25 -8.42
N LYS A 403 17.47 -15.51 -9.31
CA LYS A 403 18.72 -14.74 -9.39
C LYS A 403 18.45 -13.31 -9.86
N GLU A 404 17.48 -13.11 -10.74
CA GLU A 404 17.05 -11.76 -11.18
C GLU A 404 16.37 -10.98 -10.04
N ALA A 405 15.43 -11.60 -9.33
CA ALA A 405 14.78 -10.97 -8.17
C ALA A 405 15.78 -10.61 -7.07
N GLN A 406 16.81 -11.44 -6.85
CA GLN A 406 17.86 -11.17 -5.88
C GLN A 406 18.76 -10.00 -6.29
N LYS A 407 19.13 -9.91 -7.58
CA LYS A 407 19.88 -8.74 -8.11
C LYS A 407 19.08 -7.46 -7.98
N LEU A 408 17.79 -7.46 -8.36
CA LEU A 408 16.90 -6.31 -8.23
C LEU A 408 16.79 -5.84 -6.77
N ARG A 409 16.76 -6.77 -5.81
CA ARG A 409 16.68 -6.44 -4.39
C ARG A 409 17.96 -5.78 -3.87
N ILE A 410 19.13 -6.25 -4.28
CA ILE A 410 20.42 -5.63 -3.93
C ILE A 410 20.49 -4.22 -4.52
N LEU A 411 20.14 -4.07 -5.79
CA LEU A 411 20.15 -2.77 -6.47
C LEU A 411 19.20 -1.76 -5.80
N ASN A 412 18.00 -2.20 -5.40
CA ASN A 412 17.05 -1.35 -4.69
C ASN A 412 17.58 -0.86 -3.32
N LEU A 413 18.31 -1.71 -2.59
CA LEU A 413 18.94 -1.31 -1.32
C LEU A 413 20.05 -0.27 -1.55
N GLU A 414 20.84 -0.43 -2.61
CA GLU A 414 21.88 0.52 -2.98
C GLU A 414 21.31 1.88 -3.41
N ILE A 415 20.24 1.87 -4.21
CA ILE A 415 19.51 3.10 -4.60
C ILE A 415 18.94 3.82 -3.37
N LEU A 416 18.36 3.09 -2.41
CA LEU A 416 17.84 3.68 -1.18
C LEU A 416 18.96 4.35 -0.36
N SER A 417 20.11 3.69 -0.22
CA SER A 417 21.27 4.27 0.48
C SER A 417 21.81 5.52 -0.23
N GLN A 418 21.92 5.51 -1.55
CA GLN A 418 22.34 6.69 -2.31
C GLN A 418 21.36 7.84 -2.16
N LYS A 419 20.04 7.56 -2.18
CA LYS A 419 19.01 8.57 -2.01
C LYS A 419 19.11 9.28 -0.65
N GLU A 420 19.31 8.53 0.43
CA GLU A 420 19.50 9.11 1.77
C GLU A 420 20.74 10.01 1.84
N LEU A 421 21.86 9.58 1.23
CA LEU A 421 23.08 10.39 1.17
C LEU A 421 22.87 11.70 0.40
N ILE A 422 22.21 11.63 -0.75
CA ILE A 422 21.88 12.81 -1.57
C ILE A 422 20.99 13.78 -0.78
N GLU A 423 19.96 13.28 -0.07
CA GLU A 423 19.09 14.12 0.76
C GLU A 423 19.84 14.78 1.92
N LYS A 424 20.85 14.11 2.49
CA LYS A 424 21.73 14.69 3.51
C LYS A 424 22.62 15.79 2.92
N GLN A 425 23.30 15.51 1.80
CA GLN A 425 24.14 16.48 1.11
C GLN A 425 23.35 17.71 0.65
N LYS A 426 22.11 17.51 0.17
CA LYS A 426 21.22 18.61 -0.22
C LYS A 426 20.93 19.54 0.96
N ARG A 427 20.56 18.99 2.13
CA ARG A 427 20.30 19.80 3.34
C ARG A 427 21.53 20.58 3.80
N GLU A 428 22.69 19.95 3.75
CA GLU A 428 23.96 20.59 4.10
C GLU A 428 24.28 21.74 3.14
N LEU A 429 24.06 21.53 1.84
CA LEU A 429 24.22 22.55 0.81
C LEU A 429 23.26 23.74 1.01
N GLU A 430 21.98 23.48 1.27
CA GLU A 430 20.98 24.52 1.54
C GLU A 430 21.38 25.39 2.75
N ASN A 431 21.84 24.76 3.85
CA ASN A 431 22.35 25.48 5.02
C ASN A 431 23.59 26.31 4.72
N THR A 432 24.52 25.80 3.91
CA THR A 432 25.70 26.58 3.50
C THR A 432 25.33 27.78 2.63
N LEU A 433 24.37 27.62 1.70
CA LEU A 433 23.88 28.71 0.86
C LEU A 433 23.20 29.80 1.68
N GLU A 434 22.38 29.44 2.66
CA GLU A 434 21.72 30.40 3.54
C GLU A 434 22.75 31.18 4.37
N ASN A 435 23.73 30.48 4.97
CA ASN A 435 24.81 31.12 5.72
C ASN A 435 25.66 32.05 4.85
N LEU A 436 25.97 31.64 3.62
CA LEU A 436 26.73 32.45 2.67
C LEU A 436 25.96 33.74 2.34
N THR A 437 24.66 33.62 2.01
CA THR A 437 23.78 34.75 1.72
C THR A 437 23.71 35.72 2.91
N ARG A 438 23.55 35.20 4.13
CA ARG A 438 23.51 36.02 5.34
C ARG A 438 24.81 36.78 5.56
N THR A 439 25.95 36.09 5.40
CA THR A 439 27.29 36.69 5.56
C THR A 439 27.53 37.77 4.51
N GLN A 440 27.11 37.53 3.26
CA GLN A 440 27.20 38.49 2.16
C GLN A 440 26.38 39.76 2.46
N SER A 441 25.14 39.62 2.92
CA SER A 441 24.31 40.76 3.33
C SER A 441 24.92 41.58 4.47
N GLN A 442 25.57 40.90 5.44
CA GLN A 442 26.30 41.58 6.52
C GLN A 442 27.51 42.35 6.01
N LEU A 443 28.28 41.80 5.05
CA LEU A 443 29.43 42.48 4.46
C LEU A 443 29.01 43.73 3.69
N ILE A 444 27.96 43.63 2.88
CA ILE A 444 27.39 44.79 2.15
C ILE A 444 26.97 45.88 3.14
N LEU A 445 26.29 45.52 4.23
CA LEU A 445 25.90 46.48 5.26
C LEU A 445 27.13 47.13 5.93
N SER A 446 28.15 46.34 6.26
CA SER A 446 29.39 46.84 6.86
C SER A 446 30.12 47.82 5.95
N GLU A 447 30.16 47.55 4.65
CA GLU A 447 30.76 48.48 3.69
C GLU A 447 29.94 49.75 3.52
N LYS A 448 28.60 49.62 3.45
CA LYS A 448 27.69 50.78 3.44
C LYS A 448 27.95 51.68 4.66
N MET A 449 28.13 51.10 5.84
CA MET A 449 28.44 51.84 7.07
C MET A 449 29.83 52.48 7.05
N ALA A 450 30.83 51.83 6.44
CA ALA A 450 32.16 52.40 6.30
C ALA A 450 32.19 53.61 5.34
N ALA A 451 31.51 53.51 4.19
CA ALA A 451 31.35 54.61 3.24
C ALA A 451 30.58 55.79 3.86
N LEU A 452 29.50 55.49 4.59
CA LEU A 452 28.76 56.49 5.36
C LEU A 452 29.65 57.15 6.41
N GLY A 453 30.49 56.39 7.12
CA GLY A 453 31.43 56.92 8.11
C GLY A 453 32.44 57.92 7.53
N GLN A 454 33.00 57.63 6.34
CA GLN A 454 33.89 58.57 5.66
C GLN A 454 33.18 59.85 5.21
N LEU A 455 31.95 59.72 4.70
CA LEU A 455 31.12 60.86 4.31
C LEU A 455 30.70 61.72 5.51
N VAL A 456 30.25 61.10 6.61
CA VAL A 456 29.86 61.82 7.83
C VAL A 456 31.02 62.65 8.38
N ALA A 457 32.24 62.11 8.37
CA ALA A 457 33.42 62.87 8.79
C ALA A 457 33.71 64.07 7.87
N GLY A 458 33.61 63.88 6.54
CA GLY A 458 33.77 64.97 5.57
C GLY A 458 32.69 66.03 5.72
N ILE A 459 31.44 65.61 5.86
CA ILE A 459 30.26 66.46 6.02
C ILE A 459 30.30 67.24 7.34
N ALA A 460 30.74 66.62 8.44
CA ALA A 460 30.92 67.31 9.71
C ALA A 460 31.90 68.49 9.55
N HIS A 461 32.98 68.29 8.80
CA HIS A 461 33.90 69.36 8.45
C HIS A 461 33.26 70.38 7.50
N GLU A 462 32.46 69.95 6.52
CA GLU A 462 31.76 70.84 5.60
C GLU A 462 30.68 71.70 6.24
N LEU A 463 30.04 71.22 7.32
CA LEU A 463 29.08 71.99 8.13
C LEU A 463 29.80 72.92 9.10
N SER A 464 30.90 72.45 9.70
CA SER A 464 31.68 73.24 10.67
C SER A 464 32.23 74.54 10.05
N ASN A 465 32.66 74.48 8.78
CA ASN A 465 33.20 75.64 8.06
C ASN A 465 32.20 76.82 7.92
N PRO A 466 31.03 76.66 7.25
CA PRO A 466 30.05 77.73 7.12
C PRO A 466 29.45 78.13 8.47
N ILE A 467 29.25 77.19 9.41
CA ILE A 467 28.79 77.52 10.77
C ILE A 467 29.81 78.41 11.48
N GLY A 468 31.11 78.15 11.30
CA GLY A 468 32.19 79.00 11.80
C GLY A 468 32.12 80.43 11.26
N VAL A 469 31.94 80.58 9.93
CA VAL A 469 31.77 81.89 9.27
C VAL A 469 30.50 82.60 9.72
N ILE A 470 29.38 81.89 9.86
CA ILE A 470 28.12 82.44 10.39
C ILE A 470 28.35 82.98 11.79
N ARG A 471 28.98 82.18 12.67
CA ARG A 471 29.25 82.57 14.06
C ARG A 471 30.17 83.79 14.13
N SER A 472 31.29 83.79 13.43
CA SER A 472 32.24 84.91 13.47
C SER A 472 31.64 86.19 12.89
N SER A 473 30.93 86.09 11.76
CA SER A 473 30.27 87.24 11.12
C SER A 473 29.16 87.80 12.00
N ASN A 474 28.39 86.95 12.68
CA ASN A 474 27.35 87.38 13.62
C ASN A 474 27.93 88.06 14.87
N GLU A 475 29.06 87.58 15.40
CA GLU A 475 29.73 88.26 16.52
C GLU A 475 30.27 89.65 16.11
N LEU A 476 30.82 89.80 14.91
CA LEU A 476 31.26 91.11 14.40
C LEU A 476 30.08 92.06 14.18
N LEU A 477 28.93 91.57 13.69
CA LEU A 477 27.70 92.36 13.61
C LEU A 477 27.19 92.80 14.99
N LYS A 478 27.24 91.92 16.00
CA LYS A 478 26.89 92.30 17.38
C LYS A 478 27.80 93.40 17.90
N ILE A 479 29.10 93.31 17.67
CA ILE A 479 30.07 94.34 18.06
C ILE A 479 29.75 95.66 17.34
N HIS A 480 29.46 95.60 16.04
CA HIS A 480 29.08 96.75 15.23
C HIS A 480 27.84 97.47 15.79
N PHE A 481 26.80 96.73 16.23
CA PHE A 481 25.56 97.30 16.77
C PHE A 481 25.58 97.62 18.28
N ALA A 482 26.59 97.16 19.03
CA ALA A 482 26.64 97.34 20.48
C ALA A 482 26.80 98.81 20.94
N LYS A 483 27.25 99.70 20.05
CA LYS A 483 27.50 101.13 20.33
C LYS A 483 26.65 102.08 19.47
N ASN A 484 25.41 101.70 19.20
CA ASN A 484 24.52 102.45 18.29
C ASN A 484 24.31 103.91 18.69
N GLU A 485 24.19 104.23 19.98
CA GLU A 485 24.03 105.62 20.44
C GLU A 485 25.22 106.50 19.99
N GLN A 486 26.45 106.04 20.24
CA GLN A 486 27.67 106.74 19.84
C GLN A 486 27.82 106.84 18.31
N LYS A 487 27.37 105.81 17.58
CA LYS A 487 27.39 105.79 16.11
C LYS A 487 26.41 106.77 15.51
N ILE A 488 25.20 106.88 16.06
CA ILE A 488 24.20 107.86 15.60
C ILE A 488 24.74 109.27 15.82
N ASP A 489 25.33 109.55 16.98
CA ASP A 489 25.95 110.86 17.25
C ASP A 489 27.08 111.15 16.26
N ARG A 490 27.95 110.16 15.98
CA ARG A 490 29.02 110.28 14.98
C ARG A 490 28.46 110.51 13.57
N ALA A 491 27.40 109.80 13.18
CA ALA A 491 26.74 109.96 11.89
C ALA A 491 26.12 111.35 11.75
N ILE A 492 25.46 111.88 12.79
CA ILE A 492 24.90 113.23 12.81
C ILE A 492 26.02 114.28 12.66
N GLN A 493 27.15 114.11 13.35
CA GLN A 493 28.30 115.00 13.23
C GLN A 493 28.89 115.00 11.81
N ILE A 494 29.13 113.81 11.25
CA ILE A 494 29.63 113.65 9.89
C ILE A 494 28.67 114.30 8.90
N LEU A 495 27.38 113.94 8.92
CA LEU A 495 26.38 114.48 8.00
C LEU A 495 26.19 115.99 8.15
N SER A 496 26.40 116.56 9.34
CA SER A 496 26.33 118.01 9.55
C SER A 496 27.54 118.74 8.98
N SER A 497 28.70 118.08 8.91
CA SER A 497 29.95 118.65 8.39
C SER A 497 30.06 118.66 6.86
N LEU A 498 29.29 117.81 6.18
CA LEU A 498 29.35 117.64 4.72
C LEU A 498 28.42 118.60 3.97
N ASP A 499 28.90 119.14 2.84
CA ASP A 499 28.09 119.91 1.90
C ASP A 499 27.16 119.01 1.05
N LYS A 500 26.35 119.62 0.19
CA LYS A 500 25.36 118.90 -0.64
C LYS A 500 26.03 117.93 -1.62
N GLU A 501 27.12 118.33 -2.27
CA GLU A 501 27.80 117.49 -3.26
C GLU A 501 28.52 116.31 -2.59
N GLN A 502 29.12 116.54 -1.42
CA GLN A 502 29.74 115.52 -0.59
C GLN A 502 28.72 114.49 -0.08
N LYS A 503 27.52 114.94 0.33
CA LYS A 503 26.42 114.04 0.70
C LYS A 503 25.97 113.16 -0.47
N GLU A 504 25.92 113.72 -1.68
CA GLU A 504 25.59 112.96 -2.90
C GLU A 504 26.69 111.95 -3.28
N GLU A 505 27.97 112.25 -3.02
CA GLU A 505 29.07 111.27 -3.15
C GLU A 505 28.95 110.15 -2.09
N LEU A 506 28.65 110.49 -0.83
CA LEU A 506 28.46 109.52 0.24
C LEU A 506 27.31 108.53 -0.02
N ILE A 507 26.20 108.99 -0.60
CA ILE A 507 25.08 108.11 -0.97
C ILE A 507 25.48 107.16 -2.09
N ARG A 508 26.16 107.67 -3.13
CA ARG A 508 26.65 106.86 -4.28
C ARG A 508 27.65 105.79 -3.86
N ILE A 509 28.44 106.09 -2.84
CA ILE A 509 29.35 105.15 -2.17
C ILE A 509 28.59 103.92 -1.65
N PHE A 510 27.48 104.12 -0.92
CA PHE A 510 26.68 103.03 -0.37
C PHE A 510 25.95 102.25 -1.47
N GLU A 511 25.51 102.92 -2.54
CA GLU A 511 24.93 102.23 -3.71
C GLU A 511 25.96 101.35 -4.43
N LYS A 512 27.21 101.81 -4.56
CA LYS A 512 28.28 101.04 -5.18
C LYS A 512 28.74 99.87 -4.30
N ALA A 513 28.78 100.05 -2.98
CA ALA A 513 29.14 99.01 -2.03
C ALA A 513 28.28 97.75 -2.16
N LYS A 514 26.99 97.89 -2.52
CA LYS A 514 26.07 96.78 -2.81
C LYS A 514 26.49 95.89 -3.98
N THR A 515 27.38 96.38 -4.84
CA THR A 515 27.82 95.72 -6.07
C THR A 515 29.27 95.22 -6.01
N CYS A 516 29.92 95.26 -4.84
CA CYS A 516 31.34 94.93 -4.73
C CYS A 516 31.66 93.42 -4.90
N PRO A 517 32.84 93.10 -5.47
CA PRO A 517 33.13 91.80 -6.10
C PRO A 517 33.80 90.78 -5.15
N ASP A 518 34.05 89.59 -5.72
CA ASP A 518 34.51 88.32 -5.13
C ASP A 518 35.62 88.35 -4.06
N LEU A 519 35.65 87.30 -3.23
CA LEU A 519 36.70 87.01 -2.24
C LEU A 519 38.10 87.04 -2.89
N LEU A 520 38.93 87.99 -2.47
CA LEU A 520 40.35 88.05 -2.84
C LEU A 520 41.17 86.94 -2.18
N SER A 521 42.17 86.40 -2.88
CA SER A 521 43.12 85.49 -2.25
C SER A 521 43.99 86.24 -1.22
N PRO A 522 44.54 85.56 -0.19
CA PRO A 522 45.40 86.21 0.81
C PRO A 522 46.63 86.92 0.22
N LYS A 523 47.12 86.45 -0.94
CA LYS A 523 48.27 87.05 -1.64
C LYS A 523 47.86 88.33 -2.38
N GLU A 524 46.71 88.33 -3.04
CA GLU A 524 46.15 89.51 -3.71
C GLU A 524 45.74 90.57 -2.70
N LEU A 525 45.12 90.17 -1.58
CA LEU A 525 44.73 91.07 -0.51
C LEU A 525 45.93 91.83 0.06
N ARG A 526 47.03 91.11 0.36
CA ARG A 526 48.29 91.73 0.82
C ARG A 526 48.88 92.69 -0.21
N LEU A 527 48.82 92.35 -1.49
CA LEU A 527 49.36 93.21 -2.56
C LEU A 527 48.54 94.49 -2.72
N ARG A 528 47.20 94.37 -2.71
CA ARG A 528 46.27 95.51 -2.81
C ARG A 528 46.35 96.41 -1.60
N SER A 529 46.32 95.83 -0.40
CA SER A 529 46.48 96.58 0.86
C SER A 529 47.77 97.38 0.86
N LYS A 530 48.92 96.80 0.46
CA LYS A 530 50.19 97.53 0.39
C LYS A 530 50.19 98.69 -0.61
N ASN A 531 49.49 98.56 -1.75
CA ASN A 531 49.32 99.66 -2.71
C ASN A 531 48.47 100.79 -2.12
N LEU A 532 47.38 100.42 -1.44
CA LEU A 532 46.47 101.37 -0.78
C LEU A 532 47.12 102.09 0.40
N GLU A 533 48.02 101.44 1.14
CA GLU A 533 48.81 102.10 2.20
C GLU A 533 49.60 103.29 1.64
N SER A 534 50.29 103.12 0.51
CA SER A 534 51.04 104.19 -0.14
C SER A 534 50.13 105.34 -0.58
N LYS A 535 48.97 105.02 -1.19
CA LYS A 535 48.00 106.04 -1.64
C LYS A 535 47.37 106.83 -0.49
N LEU A 536 47.13 106.19 0.65
CA LEU A 536 46.61 106.84 1.86
C LEU A 536 47.67 107.76 2.48
N MET A 537 48.94 107.36 2.51
CA MET A 537 50.04 108.21 3.00
C MET A 537 50.19 109.49 2.17
N GLU A 538 50.12 109.39 0.84
CA GLU A 538 50.21 110.55 -0.07
C GLU A 538 49.10 111.58 0.13
N ARG A 539 47.95 111.17 0.71
CA ARG A 539 46.79 112.02 0.98
C ARG A 539 46.72 112.55 2.41
N GLY A 540 47.77 112.38 3.20
CA GLY A 540 47.89 112.97 4.54
C GLY A 540 47.22 112.17 5.67
N PHE A 541 46.96 110.87 5.47
CA PHE A 541 46.55 109.99 6.56
C PHE A 541 47.79 109.54 7.34
N GLU A 542 47.84 109.77 8.66
CA GLU A 542 49.05 109.50 9.47
C GLU A 542 48.91 108.30 10.43
N ASN A 543 47.69 107.98 10.91
CA ASN A 543 47.46 106.89 11.87
C ASN A 543 46.66 105.72 11.28
N ASP A 544 46.93 104.51 11.73
CA ASP A 544 46.19 103.27 11.40
C ASP A 544 45.93 103.00 9.90
N ILE A 545 46.88 103.44 9.07
CA ILE A 545 46.80 103.38 7.60
C ILE A 545 46.69 101.94 7.12
N ARG A 546 47.34 101.01 7.82
CA ARG A 546 47.34 99.60 7.49
C ARG A 546 45.96 98.96 7.63
N ASN A 547 45.28 99.18 8.75
CA ASN A 547 43.92 98.65 8.94
C ASN A 547 42.92 99.30 7.98
N LEU A 548 43.08 100.61 7.69
CA LEU A 548 42.28 101.30 6.68
C LEU A 548 42.52 100.73 5.28
N ALA A 549 43.78 100.52 4.89
CA ALA A 549 44.14 99.97 3.59
C ALA A 549 43.68 98.51 3.44
N GLU A 550 43.80 97.70 4.49
CA GLU A 550 43.27 96.34 4.55
C GLU A 550 41.74 96.35 4.43
N GLY A 551 41.04 97.21 5.18
CA GLY A 551 39.59 97.37 5.07
C GLY A 551 39.12 97.81 3.68
N ILE A 552 39.84 98.71 3.01
CA ILE A 552 39.51 99.13 1.63
C ILE A 552 39.76 97.98 0.65
N ALA A 553 40.92 97.30 0.77
CA ALA A 553 41.30 96.19 -0.09
C ALA A 553 40.32 95.02 0.04
N GLU A 554 39.98 94.66 1.28
CA GLU A 554 39.08 93.56 1.61
C GLU A 554 37.70 93.73 0.98
N ASN A 555 37.22 94.97 0.88
CA ASN A 555 35.92 95.30 0.31
C ASN A 555 35.98 95.66 -1.19
N GLY A 556 37.14 95.51 -1.84
CA GLY A 556 37.29 95.76 -3.28
C GLY A 556 37.13 97.23 -3.70
N LEU A 557 37.39 98.15 -2.76
CA LEU A 557 37.18 99.58 -2.93
C LEU A 557 38.45 100.32 -3.39
N ASP A 558 39.32 99.66 -4.17
CA ASP A 558 40.66 100.15 -4.50
C ASP A 558 40.65 101.51 -5.25
N SER A 559 39.62 101.76 -6.06
CA SER A 559 39.44 102.99 -6.87
C SER A 559 38.63 104.08 -6.14
N PHE A 560 38.11 103.78 -4.97
CA PHE A 560 37.11 104.59 -4.28
C PHE A 560 37.63 105.96 -3.84
N LEU A 561 38.91 106.04 -3.47
CA LEU A 561 39.57 107.31 -3.13
C LEU A 561 39.71 108.22 -4.36
N GLU A 562 39.78 107.66 -5.56
CA GLU A 562 39.92 108.41 -6.82
C GLU A 562 38.57 108.80 -7.41
N GLU A 563 37.55 107.96 -7.22
CA GLU A 563 36.20 108.18 -7.74
C GLU A 563 35.37 109.22 -6.96
N PHE A 564 35.68 109.42 -5.67
CA PHE A 564 34.96 110.36 -4.78
C PHE A 564 35.90 111.42 -4.20
N PRO A 565 36.55 112.25 -5.04
CA PRO A 565 37.61 113.15 -4.60
C PRO A 565 37.11 114.30 -3.71
N LYS A 566 35.84 114.72 -3.82
CA LYS A 566 35.30 115.83 -3.01
C LYS A 566 34.98 115.41 -1.58
N LEU A 567 34.55 114.18 -1.39
CA LEU A 567 34.31 113.60 -0.07
C LEU A 567 35.62 113.38 0.69
N PHE A 568 36.63 112.80 0.02
CA PHE A 568 37.93 112.49 0.63
C PHE A 568 38.95 113.63 0.61
N GLY A 569 38.59 114.81 0.06
CA GLY A 569 39.39 116.04 0.14
C GLY A 569 39.06 116.95 1.32
N SER A 570 38.10 116.56 2.18
CA SER A 570 37.65 117.32 3.35
C SER A 570 38.56 117.13 4.57
N SER A 571 38.50 118.05 5.54
CA SER A 571 39.23 117.93 6.81
C SER A 571 38.74 116.76 7.68
N ASP A 572 37.57 116.19 7.39
CA ASP A 572 36.96 115.08 8.12
C ASP A 572 36.97 113.75 7.34
N SER A 573 37.75 113.69 6.26
CA SER A 573 37.85 112.55 5.33
C SER A 573 38.14 111.21 6.02
N ARG A 574 38.89 111.22 7.11
CA ARG A 574 39.16 110.03 7.92
C ARG A 574 37.93 109.50 8.64
N ASN A 575 37.17 110.36 9.32
CA ASN A 575 35.97 109.93 10.04
C ASN A 575 34.90 109.44 9.07
N VAL A 576 34.79 110.08 7.90
CA VAL A 576 33.91 109.62 6.81
C VAL A 576 34.34 108.25 6.30
N LEU A 577 35.64 108.04 6.05
CA LEU A 577 36.17 106.77 5.55
C LEU A 577 35.97 105.63 6.56
N GLU A 578 36.29 105.87 7.84
CA GLU A 578 36.08 104.89 8.90
C GLU A 578 34.59 104.53 9.04
N PHE A 579 33.70 105.53 9.01
CA PHE A 579 32.25 105.31 9.05
C PHE A 579 31.76 104.49 7.86
N VAL A 580 32.17 104.84 6.64
CA VAL A 580 31.80 104.11 5.42
C VAL A 580 32.30 102.66 5.46
N LEU A 581 33.54 102.43 5.89
CA LEU A 581 34.10 101.09 5.99
C LEU A 581 33.38 100.24 7.04
N GLU A 582 33.04 100.80 8.20
CA GLU A 582 32.29 100.10 9.25
C GLU A 582 30.91 99.63 8.76
N GLU A 583 30.21 100.47 8.01
CA GLU A 583 28.87 100.15 7.48
C GLU A 583 28.93 99.13 6.32
N ILE A 584 29.91 99.26 5.41
CA ILE A 584 30.11 98.29 4.31
C ILE A 584 30.52 96.91 4.86
N GLN A 585 31.36 96.87 5.89
CA GLN A 585 31.74 95.61 6.55
C GLN A 585 30.53 94.92 7.20
N ALA A 586 29.61 95.67 7.80
CA ALA A 586 28.37 95.11 8.35
C ALA A 586 27.49 94.48 7.26
N GLU A 587 27.27 95.18 6.14
CA GLU A 587 26.50 94.63 5.00
C GLU A 587 27.15 93.36 4.44
N ARG A 588 28.49 93.32 4.37
CA ARG A 588 29.24 92.14 3.93
C ARG A 588 29.12 90.96 4.89
N HIS A 589 29.21 91.18 6.20
CA HIS A 589 28.99 90.11 7.18
C HIS A 589 27.60 89.50 7.06
N SER A 590 26.57 90.33 6.81
CA SER A 590 25.21 89.85 6.52
C SER A 590 25.18 88.97 5.27
N LYS A 591 25.85 89.38 4.18
CA LYS A 591 25.92 88.60 2.95
C LYS A 591 26.66 87.27 3.12
N LEU A 592 27.76 87.26 3.88
CA LEU A 592 28.51 86.04 4.20
C LEU A 592 27.68 85.04 5.01
N ILE A 593 26.84 85.53 5.93
CA ILE A 593 25.88 84.69 6.67
C ILE A 593 24.87 84.09 5.71
N GLU A 594 24.24 84.89 4.85
CA GLU A 594 23.25 84.41 3.87
C GLU A 594 23.83 83.30 2.97
N MET A 595 25.01 83.54 2.38
CA MET A 595 25.70 82.55 1.54
C MET A 595 26.06 81.27 2.31
N SER A 596 26.50 81.41 3.56
CA SER A 596 26.86 80.27 4.41
C SER A 596 25.64 79.47 4.84
N VAL A 597 24.50 80.11 5.07
CA VAL A 597 23.21 79.47 5.39
C VAL A 597 22.64 78.73 4.17
N ASP A 598 22.66 79.33 2.99
CA ASP A 598 22.23 78.65 1.74
C ASP A 598 23.09 77.41 1.49
N ARG A 599 24.41 77.54 1.66
CA ARG A 599 25.35 76.43 1.54
C ARG A 599 25.07 75.33 2.58
N THR A 600 24.89 75.68 3.84
CA THR A 600 24.57 74.73 4.92
C THR A 600 23.26 74.01 4.62
N SER A 601 22.25 74.73 4.13
CA SER A 601 20.94 74.17 3.77
C SER A 601 21.05 73.17 2.62
N LYS A 602 21.85 73.47 1.60
CA LYS A 602 22.15 72.53 0.49
C LYS A 602 22.86 71.26 0.99
N VAL A 603 23.84 71.41 1.88
CA VAL A 603 24.54 70.26 2.49
C VAL A 603 23.59 69.42 3.35
N VAL A 604 22.75 70.04 4.18
CA VAL A 604 21.75 69.36 5.01
C VAL A 604 20.66 68.69 4.17
N TYR A 605 20.22 69.34 3.09
CA TYR A 605 19.26 68.77 2.15
C TYR A 605 19.83 67.53 1.45
N ALA A 606 21.07 67.62 0.95
CA ALA A 606 21.76 66.49 0.35
C ALA A 606 21.97 65.34 1.36
N LEU A 607 22.35 65.65 2.61
CA LEU A 607 22.42 64.71 3.73
C LEU A 607 21.10 64.00 4.01
N ARG A 608 20.00 64.75 4.09
CA ARG A 608 18.67 64.22 4.39
C ARG A 608 18.18 63.28 3.29
N ASN A 609 18.44 63.62 2.03
CA ASN A 609 18.15 62.77 0.89
C ASN A 609 19.06 61.53 0.87
N TYR A 610 20.31 61.66 1.30
CA TYR A 610 21.25 60.55 1.43
C TYR A 610 20.94 59.64 2.63
N SER A 611 20.27 60.13 3.69
CA SER A 611 19.95 59.35 4.89
C SER A 611 18.61 58.60 4.83
N HIS A 612 17.76 58.88 3.83
CA HIS A 612 16.51 58.13 3.59
C HIS A 612 16.81 56.81 2.88
N PHE A 613 17.60 55.96 3.51
CA PHE A 613 17.80 54.57 3.07
C PHE A 613 16.57 53.73 3.46
N ASP A 614 15.48 53.83 2.70
CA ASP A 614 14.36 52.92 2.87
C ASP A 614 14.78 51.55 2.34
N GLY A 615 15.06 50.62 3.25
CA GLY A 615 15.38 49.22 2.95
C GLY A 615 14.24 48.41 2.30
N SER A 616 13.22 49.07 1.76
CA SER A 616 12.07 48.46 1.09
C SER A 616 12.41 47.95 -0.32
N GLY A 617 13.52 48.43 -0.92
CA GLY A 617 13.90 48.07 -2.29
C GLY A 617 12.87 48.49 -3.34
N GLN A 618 11.99 49.44 -2.99
CA GLN A 618 10.88 49.85 -3.84
C GLN A 618 11.38 50.82 -4.92
N LYS A 619 11.15 50.46 -6.19
CA LYS A 619 11.49 51.32 -7.33
C LYS A 619 10.60 52.56 -7.33
N SER A 620 11.20 53.74 -7.50
CA SER A 620 10.52 55.02 -7.65
C SER A 620 10.87 55.65 -8.99
N GLN A 621 10.13 56.68 -9.40
CA GLN A 621 10.53 57.55 -10.50
C GLN A 621 11.76 58.36 -10.07
N VAL A 622 12.89 58.16 -10.74
CA VAL A 622 14.18 58.81 -10.42
C VAL A 622 14.61 59.70 -11.59
N CYS A 623 14.91 60.95 -11.28
CA CYS A 623 15.58 61.90 -12.17
C CYS A 623 17.11 61.74 -12.00
N LEU A 624 17.80 61.25 -13.03
CA LEU A 624 19.25 60.96 -12.95
C LEU A 624 20.09 62.21 -12.76
N GLN A 625 19.69 63.32 -13.38
CA GLN A 625 20.39 64.61 -13.26
C GLN A 625 20.37 65.10 -11.80
N GLU A 626 19.22 65.03 -11.12
CA GLU A 626 19.10 65.41 -9.70
C GLU A 626 19.92 64.50 -8.78
N ASN A 627 19.99 63.22 -9.11
CA ASN A 627 20.76 62.22 -8.36
C ASN A 627 22.27 62.52 -8.44
N LEU A 628 22.77 62.83 -9.64
CA LEU A 628 24.17 63.22 -9.86
C LEU A 628 24.50 64.57 -9.23
N GLU A 629 23.60 65.55 -9.31
CA GLU A 629 23.77 66.85 -8.64
C GLU A 629 23.86 66.71 -7.12
N THR A 630 23.08 65.80 -6.52
CA THR A 630 23.14 65.52 -5.09
C THR A 630 24.55 65.05 -4.70
N VAL A 631 25.12 64.10 -5.44
CA VAL A 631 26.47 63.58 -5.19
C VAL A 631 27.56 64.62 -5.42
N LEU A 632 27.48 65.39 -6.52
CA LEU A 632 28.44 66.46 -6.81
C LEU A 632 28.39 67.58 -5.77
N THR A 633 27.22 67.84 -5.19
CA THR A 633 27.04 68.80 -4.09
C THR A 633 27.71 68.30 -2.81
N ILE A 634 27.56 67.01 -2.48
CA ILE A 634 28.20 66.39 -1.30
C ILE A 634 29.73 66.42 -1.42
N TYR A 635 30.28 66.20 -2.62
CA TYR A 635 31.73 66.21 -2.84
C TYR A 635 32.29 67.59 -3.25
N HIS A 636 31.51 68.66 -3.14
CA HIS A 636 31.87 69.96 -3.71
C HIS A 636 33.24 70.47 -3.24
N ASN A 637 33.60 70.37 -1.95
CA ASN A 637 34.93 70.83 -1.50
C ASN A 637 36.08 69.93 -1.93
N GLN A 638 35.86 68.62 -1.97
CA GLN A 638 36.88 67.65 -2.37
C GLN A 638 37.20 67.77 -3.87
N LEU A 639 36.21 68.19 -4.66
CA LEU A 639 36.38 68.45 -6.09
C LEU A 639 36.93 69.87 -6.35
N LYS A 640 36.38 70.91 -5.70
CA LYS A 640 36.75 72.31 -5.96
C LYS A 640 38.21 72.67 -5.66
N SER A 641 38.90 71.88 -4.83
CA SER A 641 40.29 72.14 -4.43
C SER A 641 41.33 71.82 -5.52
N GLY A 642 40.92 71.24 -6.64
CA GLY A 642 41.84 70.99 -7.77
C GLY A 642 41.22 70.35 -9.01
N ILE A 643 39.93 70.00 -9.00
CA ILE A 643 39.21 69.35 -10.11
C ILE A 643 38.23 70.33 -10.77
N ALA A 644 38.39 70.54 -12.07
CA ALA A 644 37.40 71.22 -12.90
C ALA A 644 36.28 70.24 -13.28
N VAL A 645 35.04 70.53 -12.86
CA VAL A 645 33.88 69.67 -13.12
C VAL A 645 33.08 70.22 -14.29
N THR A 646 32.98 69.45 -15.38
CA THR A 646 32.17 69.75 -16.56
C THR A 646 30.92 68.87 -16.57
N LYS A 647 29.75 69.45 -16.81
CA LYS A 647 28.45 68.77 -16.77
C LYS A 647 27.79 68.81 -18.15
N GLU A 648 27.41 67.65 -18.66
CA GLU A 648 26.74 67.50 -19.95
C GLU A 648 25.42 66.73 -19.78
N TYR A 649 24.35 67.45 -19.41
CA TYR A 649 23.05 66.82 -19.18
C TYR A 649 22.14 66.99 -20.38
N ASN A 650 22.00 65.92 -21.16
CA ASN A 650 20.94 65.87 -22.17
C ASN A 650 19.59 65.57 -21.48
N PRO A 651 18.48 66.10 -22.03
CA PRO A 651 17.16 65.78 -21.51
C PRO A 651 16.86 64.30 -21.73
N VAL A 652 16.72 63.55 -20.64
CA VAL A 652 16.34 62.14 -20.63
C VAL A 652 15.12 61.92 -19.73
N PRO A 653 14.24 60.94 -20.02
CA PRO A 653 13.10 60.65 -19.19
C PRO A 653 13.50 60.07 -17.82
N ASN A 654 12.62 60.22 -16.84
CA ASN A 654 12.79 59.59 -15.53
C ASN A 654 12.75 58.05 -15.66
N ILE A 655 13.53 57.37 -14.81
CA ILE A 655 13.63 55.91 -14.81
C ILE A 655 13.03 55.30 -13.54
N GLN A 656 12.54 54.06 -13.65
CA GLN A 656 12.05 53.29 -12.50
C GLN A 656 13.21 52.54 -11.83
N ALA A 657 13.77 53.13 -10.78
CA ALA A 657 14.94 52.60 -10.09
C ALA A 657 14.87 52.84 -8.58
N ASN A 658 15.71 52.12 -7.83
CA ASN A 658 15.96 52.43 -6.44
C ASN A 658 16.94 53.63 -6.38
N SER A 659 16.46 54.77 -5.90
CA SER A 659 17.25 56.00 -5.83
C SER A 659 18.53 55.84 -5.00
N ASP A 660 18.47 55.10 -3.90
CA ASP A 660 19.61 54.95 -2.97
C ASP A 660 20.74 54.10 -3.58
N ASP A 661 20.35 53.06 -4.31
CA ASP A 661 21.27 52.20 -5.03
C ASP A 661 22.01 53.00 -6.13
N LEU A 662 21.31 53.88 -6.85
CA LEU A 662 21.92 54.74 -7.87
C LEU A 662 22.81 55.83 -7.25
N LEU A 663 22.39 56.47 -6.15
CA LEU A 663 23.25 57.42 -5.41
C LEU A 663 24.57 56.75 -4.98
N HIS A 664 24.52 55.48 -4.60
CA HIS A 664 25.72 54.71 -4.24
C HIS A 664 26.63 54.46 -5.45
N VAL A 665 26.07 54.09 -6.60
CA VAL A 665 26.81 53.93 -7.87
C VAL A 665 27.55 55.24 -8.21
N TRP A 666 26.85 56.37 -8.24
CA TRP A 666 27.42 57.66 -8.62
C TRP A 666 28.48 58.13 -7.62
N SER A 667 28.19 58.01 -6.32
CA SER A 667 29.14 58.38 -5.26
C SER A 667 30.46 57.64 -5.40
N ASN A 668 30.40 56.32 -5.63
CA ASN A 668 31.60 55.51 -5.75
C ASN A 668 32.39 55.81 -7.03
N LEU A 669 31.72 55.97 -8.18
CA LEU A 669 32.39 56.28 -9.45
C LEU A 669 33.02 57.68 -9.44
N ILE A 670 32.30 58.71 -8.98
CA ILE A 670 32.81 60.09 -8.89
C ILE A 670 33.97 60.17 -7.90
N TYR A 671 33.88 59.50 -6.76
CA TYR A 671 34.96 59.51 -5.77
C TYR A 671 36.20 58.75 -6.23
N ASN A 672 36.03 57.60 -6.91
CA ASN A 672 37.16 56.87 -7.50
C ASN A 672 37.84 57.68 -8.60
N ALA A 673 37.08 58.39 -9.44
CA ALA A 673 37.61 59.32 -10.42
C ALA A 673 38.45 60.43 -9.76
N ALA A 674 37.91 61.08 -8.72
CA ALA A 674 38.62 62.11 -7.98
C ALA A 674 39.93 61.59 -7.35
N GLN A 675 39.90 60.40 -6.75
CA GLN A 675 41.08 59.78 -6.15
C GLN A 675 42.14 59.38 -7.19
N ALA A 676 41.73 58.84 -8.34
CA ALA A 676 42.66 58.46 -9.41
C ALA A 676 43.47 59.66 -9.90
N MET A 677 42.86 60.85 -9.89
CA MET A 677 43.49 62.13 -10.22
C MET A 677 44.26 62.76 -9.06
N ASN A 678 44.40 62.09 -7.90
CA ASN A 678 44.92 62.69 -6.67
C ASN A 678 44.24 64.02 -6.30
N PHE A 679 42.93 64.12 -6.56
CA PHE A 679 42.11 65.31 -6.35
C PHE A 679 42.53 66.55 -7.18
N SER A 680 43.22 66.36 -8.31
CA SER A 680 43.56 67.44 -9.25
C SER A 680 43.46 67.02 -10.72
N GLY A 681 42.63 67.72 -11.50
CA GLY A 681 42.41 67.41 -12.92
C GLY A 681 41.06 67.88 -13.45
N GLU A 682 40.51 67.16 -14.42
CA GLU A 682 39.21 67.38 -15.03
C GLU A 682 38.30 66.17 -14.84
N LEU A 683 37.06 66.42 -14.41
CA LEU A 683 35.97 65.44 -14.26
C LEU A 683 34.80 65.84 -15.15
N LEU A 684 34.40 64.97 -16.07
CA LEU A 684 33.19 65.14 -16.87
C LEU A 684 32.10 64.18 -16.37
N VAL A 685 30.90 64.71 -16.14
CA VAL A 685 29.70 63.94 -15.81
C VAL A 685 28.65 64.22 -16.87
N GLY A 686 28.32 63.19 -17.65
CA GLY A 686 27.38 63.26 -18.77
C GLY A 686 26.18 62.35 -18.58
N VAL A 687 25.02 62.78 -19.05
CA VAL A 687 23.80 61.96 -19.14
C VAL A 687 23.30 62.02 -20.56
N TYR A 688 23.23 60.86 -21.21
CA TYR A 688 22.88 60.73 -22.63
C TYR A 688 21.75 59.71 -22.82
N GLU A 689 20.96 59.89 -23.86
CA GLU A 689 20.05 58.86 -24.35
C GLU A 689 20.85 57.84 -25.17
N SER A 690 20.67 56.55 -24.90
CA SER A 690 21.41 55.45 -25.53
C SER A 690 20.45 54.46 -26.18
N GLY A 691 19.91 54.84 -27.34
CA GLY A 691 18.86 54.08 -28.04
C GLY A 691 17.45 54.40 -27.53
N LYS A 692 16.42 53.70 -28.05
CA LYS A 692 15.00 54.06 -27.81
C LYS A 692 14.47 53.79 -26.39
N GLU A 693 15.17 53.00 -25.58
CA GLU A 693 14.66 52.51 -24.28
C GLU A 693 15.76 52.48 -23.19
N ARG A 694 16.88 53.18 -23.38
CA ARG A 694 17.96 53.21 -22.38
C ARG A 694 18.59 54.60 -22.25
N VAL A 695 19.07 54.87 -21.05
CA VAL A 695 19.90 56.04 -20.72
C VAL A 695 21.31 55.58 -20.38
N GLU A 696 22.31 56.37 -20.72
CA GLU A 696 23.71 56.13 -20.39
C GLU A 696 24.25 57.31 -19.57
N VAL A 697 24.81 57.00 -18.40
CA VAL A 697 25.54 57.96 -17.58
C VAL A 697 27.03 57.74 -17.81
N GLN A 698 27.74 58.82 -18.13
CA GLN A 698 29.17 58.84 -18.37
C GLN A 698 29.87 59.58 -17.23
N ILE A 699 30.90 58.96 -16.65
CA ILE A 699 31.79 59.61 -15.68
C ILE A 699 33.22 59.44 -16.18
N LYS A 700 33.86 60.55 -16.56
CA LYS A 700 35.19 60.57 -17.15
C LYS A 700 36.16 61.37 -16.29
N ASP A 701 37.28 60.75 -15.95
CA ASP A 701 38.42 61.39 -15.29
C ASP A 701 39.58 61.62 -16.26
N SER A 702 40.55 62.41 -15.80
CA SER A 702 41.83 62.68 -16.48
C SER A 702 43.03 62.11 -15.69
N GLY A 703 42.79 61.04 -14.92
CA GLY A 703 43.80 60.35 -14.13
C GLY A 703 44.74 59.49 -15.00
N PRO A 704 45.59 58.66 -14.36
CA PRO A 704 46.60 57.85 -15.07
C PRO A 704 46.03 56.64 -15.84
N GLY A 705 44.71 56.42 -15.79
CA GLY A 705 44.07 55.24 -16.36
C GLY A 705 44.24 53.97 -15.51
N ILE A 706 43.72 52.85 -16.03
CA ILE A 706 43.79 51.53 -15.39
C ILE A 706 44.77 50.65 -16.18
N PRO A 707 45.88 50.17 -15.56
CA PRO A 707 46.85 49.30 -16.21
C PRO A 707 46.23 48.01 -16.77
N GLU A 708 46.63 47.61 -17.98
CA GLU A 708 46.09 46.45 -18.71
C GLU A 708 46.13 45.15 -17.88
N ALA A 709 47.20 44.96 -17.10
CA ALA A 709 47.39 43.79 -16.23
C ALA A 709 46.29 43.61 -15.17
N ILE A 710 45.58 44.66 -14.77
CA ILE A 710 44.58 44.61 -13.71
C ILE A 710 43.15 44.87 -14.18
N GLN A 711 42.94 45.24 -15.44
CA GLN A 711 41.63 45.59 -15.99
C GLN A 711 40.58 44.48 -15.83
N HIS A 712 40.98 43.21 -15.97
CA HIS A 712 40.08 42.06 -15.79
C HIS A 712 39.65 41.84 -14.33
N ARG A 713 40.33 42.46 -13.36
CA ARG A 713 40.17 42.22 -11.92
C ARG A 713 39.48 43.36 -11.18
N ILE A 714 39.29 44.53 -11.80
CA ILE A 714 38.78 45.72 -11.10
C ILE A 714 37.36 45.55 -10.54
N PHE A 715 36.58 44.61 -11.07
CA PHE A 715 35.26 44.25 -10.58
C PHE A 715 35.28 43.01 -9.67
N GLU A 716 36.44 42.41 -9.39
CA GLU A 716 36.56 41.30 -8.44
C GLU A 716 36.33 41.82 -7.00
N PRO A 717 35.53 41.13 -6.18
CA PRO A 717 35.38 41.47 -4.77
C PRO A 717 36.74 41.51 -4.04
N PHE A 718 36.92 42.51 -3.18
CA PHE A 718 38.14 42.75 -2.39
C PHE A 718 39.41 43.11 -3.19
N PHE A 719 39.31 43.30 -4.50
CA PHE A 719 40.44 43.74 -5.30
C PHE A 719 40.66 45.25 -5.18
N THR A 720 41.85 45.66 -4.76
CA THR A 720 42.22 47.09 -4.73
C THR A 720 43.71 47.29 -4.98
N THR A 721 44.05 48.37 -5.68
CA THR A 721 45.43 48.85 -5.88
C THR A 721 45.84 49.91 -4.85
N LYS A 722 44.94 50.29 -3.94
CA LYS A 722 45.15 51.34 -2.94
C LYS A 722 45.90 50.78 -1.72
N ALA A 723 46.57 51.66 -0.96
CA ALA A 723 47.29 51.25 0.26
C ALA A 723 46.33 50.62 1.30
N ARG A 724 46.85 49.74 2.17
CA ARG A 724 46.06 49.07 3.22
C ARG A 724 45.29 50.12 4.05
N GLY A 725 43.96 50.01 4.05
CA GLY A 725 43.05 50.92 4.77
C GLY A 725 42.45 52.06 3.95
N GLN A 726 42.87 52.27 2.68
CA GLN A 726 42.35 53.32 1.80
C GLN A 726 41.29 52.84 0.78
N GLY A 727 40.97 51.55 0.77
CA GLY A 727 39.90 50.97 -0.05
C GLY A 727 39.53 49.57 0.40
N SER A 728 38.22 49.27 0.44
CA SER A 728 37.67 47.94 0.73
C SER A 728 37.91 46.93 -0.40
N GLY A 729 38.12 47.44 -1.63
CA GLY A 729 38.16 46.64 -2.86
C GLY A 729 36.81 46.06 -3.27
N LEU A 730 35.72 46.45 -2.59
CA LEU A 730 34.38 45.95 -2.86
C LEU A 730 33.51 46.96 -3.61
N GLY A 731 33.89 48.25 -3.63
CA GLY A 731 33.10 49.31 -4.25
C GLY A 731 32.68 49.02 -5.69
N LEU A 732 33.62 48.71 -6.59
CA LEU A 732 33.30 48.47 -8.01
C LEU A 732 32.50 47.17 -8.22
N ASP A 733 32.72 46.12 -7.42
CA ASP A 733 31.90 44.90 -7.40
C ASP A 733 30.46 45.22 -7.01
N ILE A 734 30.25 46.03 -5.96
CA ILE A 734 28.92 46.48 -5.54
C ILE A 734 28.28 47.36 -6.60
N THR A 735 29.03 48.31 -7.18
CA THR A 735 28.54 49.17 -8.27
C THR A 735 28.03 48.32 -9.44
N ARG A 736 28.80 47.31 -9.87
CA ARG A 736 28.39 46.39 -10.93
C ARG A 736 27.13 45.61 -10.57
N ARG A 737 27.07 45.04 -9.36
CA ARG A 737 25.91 44.27 -8.89
C ARG A 737 24.65 45.13 -8.79
N ILE A 738 24.77 46.37 -8.34
CA ILE A 738 23.65 47.32 -8.29
C ILE A 738 23.14 47.60 -9.70
N VAL A 739 24.03 47.87 -10.65
CA VAL A 739 23.65 48.14 -12.04
C VAL A 739 22.99 46.92 -12.69
N GLU A 740 23.54 45.71 -12.48
CA GLU A 740 22.96 44.44 -12.95
C GLU A 740 21.58 44.16 -12.33
N ASN A 741 21.38 44.44 -11.02
CA ASN A 741 20.08 44.34 -10.36
C ASN A 741 19.02 45.29 -10.96
N HIS A 742 19.46 46.41 -11.54
CA HIS A 742 18.62 47.34 -12.28
C HIS A 742 18.44 46.95 -13.76
N LYS A 743 18.90 45.76 -14.17
CA LYS A 743 18.94 45.28 -15.56
C LYS A 743 19.75 46.20 -16.49
N GLY A 744 20.71 46.91 -15.91
CA GLY A 744 21.66 47.77 -16.61
C GLY A 744 22.97 47.07 -16.90
N GLU A 745 23.90 47.82 -17.50
CA GLU A 745 25.25 47.38 -17.81
C GLU A 745 26.26 48.45 -17.40
N ILE A 746 27.43 48.04 -16.89
CA ILE A 746 28.55 48.93 -16.61
C ILE A 746 29.75 48.51 -17.45
N ARG A 747 30.34 49.46 -18.16
CA ARG A 747 31.56 49.28 -18.96
C ARG A 747 32.51 50.44 -18.70
N PHE A 748 33.76 50.28 -19.10
CA PHE A 748 34.75 51.34 -19.00
C PHE A 748 35.67 51.37 -20.23
N GLU A 749 36.17 52.55 -20.54
CA GLU A 749 37.24 52.78 -21.51
C GLU A 749 38.35 53.51 -20.77
N THR A 750 39.60 53.07 -20.93
CA THR A 750 40.73 53.64 -20.19
C THR A 750 41.94 53.83 -21.09
N SER A 751 42.70 54.87 -20.81
CA SER A 751 43.95 55.20 -21.48
C SER A 751 44.88 55.95 -20.53
N GLU A 752 46.11 56.24 -20.95
CA GLU A 752 47.03 57.10 -20.18
C GLU A 752 46.51 58.54 -19.97
N LYS A 753 45.44 58.93 -20.65
CA LYS A 753 44.78 60.24 -20.53
C LYS A 753 43.55 60.22 -19.60
N GLY A 754 43.26 59.10 -18.94
CA GLY A 754 42.13 58.96 -18.02
C GLY A 754 41.23 57.76 -18.29
N THR A 755 40.26 57.57 -17.41
CA THR A 755 39.24 56.52 -17.51
C THR A 755 37.85 57.11 -17.66
N THR A 756 37.03 56.44 -18.46
CA THR A 756 35.61 56.75 -18.63
C THR A 756 34.80 55.52 -18.24
N PHE A 757 33.94 55.65 -17.23
CA PHE A 757 32.93 54.66 -16.91
C PHE A 757 31.61 55.04 -17.57
N PHE A 758 30.94 54.03 -18.14
CA PHE A 758 29.62 54.17 -18.74
C PHE A 758 28.66 53.22 -18.01
N VAL A 759 27.54 53.76 -17.54
CA VAL A 759 26.49 53.00 -16.87
C VAL A 759 25.20 53.16 -17.68
N THR A 760 24.75 52.06 -18.27
CA THR A 760 23.54 52.02 -19.10
C THR A 760 22.38 51.46 -18.28
N LEU A 761 21.25 52.17 -18.22
CA LEU A 761 20.05 51.78 -17.47
C LEU A 761 18.82 51.78 -18.38
N PRO A 762 17.85 50.86 -18.19
CA PRO A 762 16.62 50.84 -18.98
C PRO A 762 15.66 51.96 -18.57
N ILE A 763 15.09 52.64 -19.57
CA ILE A 763 13.91 53.49 -19.45
C ILE A 763 12.73 52.52 -19.45
N CYS A 764 12.12 52.25 -18.29
CA CYS A 764 10.99 51.32 -18.20
C CYS A 764 9.76 51.84 -18.95
#